data_AF-A0A1A9HY83-F1
#
_entry.id   AF-A0A1A9HY83-F1
#
_cell.length_a   1.000
_cell.length_b   1.000
_cell.length_c   1.000
_cell.angle_alpha   90.00
_cell.angle_beta   90.00
_cell.angle_gamma   90.00
#
_symmetry.space_group_name_H-M   'P 1'
#
loop_
_entity.id
_entity.type
_entity.pdbx_description
1 polymer ?
#
loop_
_entity_poly.entity_id
_entity_poly.type
_entity_poly.pdbx_seq_one_letter_code
_entity_poly.pdbx_strand_id
1 'polypeptide(L)'
;MNKRALLFVSLIGIAFVGCQLFFGYKDFRSCKRLAEKQRVISKQALVATESVGLSVTSWSTSPDEEQERNHYVVRMGGHLFLLNTGDPAQAIYSEGQSWSLVDQTHAFDHVHVALYSSNLSSTSFMNPGKVFLPLVENLPVLVVEFRNNKEPLVFLGEYRQGKVVNKDSTIFGTSLVFWRSGNEYLPLGIYDSKEERLVTLNLPITQAVIFRDDQDLGKSLDSTSHYVLSNDYIQIVISEESGSIEGINLPFASVDNESIVNEIGFDRELAAQTSPEAIFPGFYSELPNGKKMENTNGGYYPLLRRGLLSEGKQSTPLEYHALNIVSGRELATPFALGYRVLTFTSEYIHLESRNGAVQKIYRLPSDASQQPYAFETEIVLAEEVEDIWLTSGVPEVEIMSNAFNPTMKYWVINKNKGQLDKVKLPKAKDSLILRSGVYPQWVLNSNGYFGIILTPLMDIPAGYGALYIPGSTVPTRLSALKARNQAYPASKYPGYEILLPLPKSKGSYRFLTYAGPLAEPTLKVLDKTYTGIKGENPHYLDSISFRGIFVFITAPFASLLFIIMKFFKIITGSWGISIILLTVFLKLLLYPLNAWSIRSMRRMQILSPHIQQIQQKYKNEPKRAQMEIMTLYKTNKVNPITGCFPLLIQLPFLIAMFDLLKSSFLLRGASFIPGWIDNLTAPDVLFSWKTSVWFIGNEFHLLPILLGIVMFAQQKMVAFHKVVTDQQRQQQAMGNMMAILFTAMFYNFPSGLNIYWLSSMVLGIVQQWGTNKILDGKHLKNEVILNKKKHR
;
A
#
# COMPACT_ATOMS: atom_id res chain seq x y z
N MET A 1 -11.48 86.25 -12.39
CA MET A 1 -11.10 84.87 -11.99
C MET A 1 -10.27 84.25 -13.10
N ASN A 2 -9.12 83.71 -12.74
CA ASN A 2 -7.93 83.51 -13.56
C ASN A 2 -7.95 82.16 -14.32
N LYS A 3 -7.21 82.01 -15.44
CA LYS A 3 -7.05 80.71 -16.17
C LYS A 3 -6.51 79.56 -15.28
N ARG A 4 -6.05 79.86 -14.05
CA ARG A 4 -5.71 78.89 -13.01
C ARG A 4 -6.93 78.27 -12.29
N ALA A 5 -8.08 78.92 -12.25
CA ALA A 5 -9.30 78.38 -11.63
C ALA A 5 -10.02 77.34 -12.51
N LEU A 6 -9.97 77.50 -13.83
CA LEU A 6 -10.58 76.54 -14.77
C LEU A 6 -9.78 75.22 -14.83
N LEU A 7 -8.45 75.29 -14.71
CA LEU A 7 -7.58 74.11 -14.58
C LEU A 7 -7.80 73.38 -13.23
N PHE A 8 -8.07 74.11 -12.14
CA PHE A 8 -8.35 73.52 -10.83
C PHE A 8 -9.71 72.80 -10.78
N VAL A 9 -10.75 73.36 -11.42
CA VAL A 9 -12.07 72.70 -11.52
C VAL A 9 -12.04 71.52 -12.49
N SER A 10 -11.22 71.57 -13.55
CA SER A 10 -11.04 70.43 -14.47
C SER A 10 -10.21 69.29 -13.86
N LEU A 11 -9.19 69.59 -13.05
CA LEU A 11 -8.41 68.59 -12.31
C LEU A 11 -9.23 67.92 -11.18
N ILE A 12 -10.12 68.65 -10.51
CA ILE A 12 -11.03 68.07 -9.51
C ILE A 12 -12.12 67.20 -10.18
N GLY A 13 -12.60 67.58 -11.37
CA GLY A 13 -13.52 66.75 -12.15
C GLY A 13 -12.88 65.44 -12.62
N ILE A 14 -11.61 65.47 -13.04
CA ILE A 14 -10.87 64.26 -13.45
C ILE A 14 -10.47 63.41 -12.23
N ALA A 15 -10.21 64.02 -11.07
CA ALA A 15 -9.99 63.29 -9.83
C ALA A 15 -11.28 62.61 -9.31
N PHE A 16 -12.46 63.20 -9.53
CA PHE A 16 -13.73 62.60 -9.13
C PHE A 16 -14.14 61.43 -10.03
N VAL A 17 -13.91 61.55 -11.34
CA VAL A 17 -14.13 60.46 -12.31
C VAL A 17 -13.06 59.36 -12.17
N GLY A 18 -11.81 59.75 -11.87
CA GLY A 18 -10.71 58.83 -11.55
C GLY A 18 -10.95 58.05 -10.27
N CYS A 19 -11.49 58.67 -9.21
CA CYS A 19 -11.88 57.96 -7.98
C CYS A 19 -13.05 57.00 -8.20
N GLN A 20 -14.01 57.31 -9.08
CA GLN A 20 -15.08 56.35 -9.42
C GLN A 20 -14.58 55.16 -10.23
N LEU A 21 -13.55 55.34 -11.06
CA LEU A 21 -12.94 54.26 -11.85
C LEU A 21 -11.92 53.43 -11.06
N PHE A 22 -11.20 54.01 -10.08
CA PHE A 22 -10.20 53.29 -9.29
C PHE A 22 -10.73 52.65 -8.00
N PHE A 23 -11.80 53.18 -7.39
CA PHE A 23 -12.40 52.62 -6.16
C PHE A 23 -13.70 51.83 -6.38
N GLY A 24 -14.03 51.47 -7.62
CA GLY A 24 -14.98 50.40 -7.93
C GLY A 24 -16.30 50.44 -7.15
N TYR A 25 -16.99 51.59 -7.11
CA TYR A 25 -18.36 51.62 -6.61
C TYR A 25 -19.29 50.99 -7.64
N LYS A 26 -19.68 49.73 -7.39
CA LYS A 26 -20.68 49.01 -8.18
C LYS A 26 -22.04 49.70 -8.08
N ASP A 27 -22.58 50.04 -9.24
CA ASP A 27 -23.95 50.43 -9.56
C ASP A 27 -25.02 50.04 -8.50
N PHE A 28 -25.89 50.99 -8.11
CA PHE A 28 -26.99 50.73 -7.15
C PHE A 28 -27.96 49.62 -7.64
N ARG A 29 -28.11 49.46 -8.97
CA ARG A 29 -28.85 48.35 -9.59
C ARG A 29 -28.15 47.00 -9.41
N SER A 30 -26.82 47.00 -9.41
CA SER A 30 -25.99 45.80 -9.18
C SER A 30 -26.09 45.35 -7.73
N CYS A 31 -26.12 46.26 -6.76
CA CYS A 31 -26.38 45.94 -5.35
C CYS A 31 -27.79 45.35 -5.14
N LYS A 32 -28.82 45.90 -5.78
CA LYS A 32 -30.19 45.35 -5.70
C LYS A 32 -30.29 43.95 -6.29
N ARG A 33 -29.63 43.71 -7.43
CA ARG A 33 -29.58 42.40 -8.10
C ARG A 33 -28.77 41.37 -7.30
N LEU A 34 -27.71 41.78 -6.63
CA LEU A 34 -26.91 40.92 -5.75
C LEU A 34 -27.68 40.56 -4.47
N ALA A 35 -28.41 41.52 -3.89
CA ALA A 35 -29.29 41.29 -2.75
C ALA A 35 -30.47 40.35 -3.09
N GLU A 36 -31.06 40.47 -4.29
CA GLU A 36 -32.07 39.53 -4.78
C GLU A 36 -31.50 38.13 -5.00
N LYS A 37 -30.30 38.02 -5.59
CA LYS A 37 -29.61 36.73 -5.77
C LYS A 37 -29.30 36.06 -4.43
N GLN A 38 -28.84 36.82 -3.44
CA GLN A 38 -28.59 36.32 -2.08
C GLN A 38 -29.87 35.83 -1.39
N ARG A 39 -31.00 36.53 -1.56
CA ARG A 39 -32.30 36.08 -1.04
C ARG A 39 -32.75 34.74 -1.63
N VAL A 40 -32.53 34.53 -2.93
CA VAL A 40 -32.86 33.25 -3.58
C VAL A 40 -32.00 32.12 -3.04
N ILE A 41 -30.68 32.34 -2.91
CA ILE A 41 -29.75 31.36 -2.32
C ILE A 41 -30.15 31.04 -0.87
N SER A 42 -30.51 32.06 -0.10
CA SER A 42 -30.95 31.88 1.28
C SER A 42 -32.23 31.07 1.42
N LYS A 43 -33.22 31.29 0.54
CA LYS A 43 -34.45 30.48 0.53
C LYS A 43 -34.16 29.02 0.16
N GLN A 44 -33.26 28.77 -0.78
CA GLN A 44 -32.87 27.40 -1.14
C GLN A 44 -32.10 26.70 -0.02
N ALA A 45 -31.20 27.42 0.66
CA ALA A 45 -30.46 26.89 1.81
C ALA A 45 -31.41 26.54 2.97
N LEU A 46 -32.37 27.42 3.30
CA LEU A 46 -33.37 27.18 4.36
C LEU A 46 -34.24 25.95 4.08
N VAL A 47 -34.74 25.79 2.85
CA VAL A 47 -35.53 24.60 2.47
C VAL A 47 -34.69 23.32 2.62
N ALA A 48 -33.39 23.39 2.34
CA ALA A 48 -32.49 22.24 2.52
C ALA A 48 -32.20 21.94 4.00
N THR A 49 -32.20 22.95 4.89
CA THR A 49 -31.88 22.79 6.32
C THR A 49 -33.12 22.44 7.17
N GLU A 50 -34.32 22.78 6.72
CA GLU A 50 -35.59 22.42 7.40
C GLU A 50 -35.77 20.91 7.54
N SER A 51 -35.39 20.13 6.51
CA SER A 51 -35.42 18.66 6.55
C SER A 51 -34.46 18.03 7.57
N VAL A 52 -33.54 18.83 8.11
CA VAL A 52 -32.51 18.45 9.08
C VAL A 52 -32.75 19.12 10.45
N GLY A 53 -33.89 19.82 10.61
CA GLY A 53 -34.31 20.39 11.88
C GLY A 53 -33.71 21.75 12.23
N LEU A 54 -33.10 22.47 11.27
CA LEU A 54 -32.61 23.85 11.43
C LEU A 54 -33.49 24.81 10.60
N SER A 55 -34.19 25.72 11.29
CA SER A 55 -35.06 26.74 10.68
C SER A 55 -34.88 28.10 11.35
N VAL A 56 -35.40 29.15 10.73
CA VAL A 56 -35.42 30.51 11.29
C VAL A 56 -36.86 30.95 11.42
N THR A 57 -37.27 31.36 12.62
CA THR A 57 -38.64 31.77 12.95
C THR A 57 -38.66 33.13 13.66
N SER A 58 -39.83 33.79 13.68
CA SER A 58 -40.03 35.03 14.44
C SER A 58 -40.41 34.75 15.90
N TRP A 59 -40.06 35.66 16.81
CA TRP A 59 -40.35 35.54 18.24
C TRP A 59 -40.91 36.84 18.83
N SER A 60 -41.61 36.74 19.96
CA SER A 60 -42.14 37.87 20.75
C SER A 60 -41.94 37.68 22.25
N THR A 61 -41.99 38.77 23.01
CA THR A 61 -41.92 38.77 24.48
C THR A 61 -43.27 38.48 25.14
N SER A 62 -44.38 38.80 24.47
CA SER A 62 -45.74 38.54 24.92
C SER A 62 -46.50 37.65 23.91
N PRO A 63 -47.40 36.77 24.38
CA PRO A 63 -48.29 36.01 23.50
C PRO A 63 -49.30 36.90 22.76
N ASP A 64 -49.58 38.11 23.29
CA ASP A 64 -50.55 39.07 22.74
C ASP A 64 -49.90 40.19 21.89
N GLU A 65 -48.57 40.23 21.80
CA GLU A 65 -47.87 41.10 20.85
C GLU A 65 -47.96 40.50 19.45
N GLU A 66 -48.37 41.28 18.44
CA GLU A 66 -48.18 40.89 17.04
C GLU A 66 -46.70 40.53 16.88
N GLN A 67 -46.42 39.32 16.37
CA GLN A 67 -45.06 38.89 16.08
C GLN A 67 -44.45 39.88 15.08
N GLU A 68 -43.75 40.89 15.58
CA GLU A 68 -43.10 41.87 14.75
C GLU A 68 -42.11 41.12 13.85
N ARG A 69 -42.28 41.28 12.53
CA ARG A 69 -41.47 40.61 11.49
C ARG A 69 -39.98 40.98 11.51
N ASN A 70 -39.47 41.58 12.57
CA ASN A 70 -38.13 42.12 12.67
C ASN A 70 -37.25 41.39 13.70
N HIS A 71 -37.84 40.48 14.49
CA HIS A 71 -37.13 39.71 15.52
C HIS A 71 -37.08 38.23 15.13
N TYR A 72 -35.87 37.69 14.93
CA TYR A 72 -35.66 36.33 14.44
C TYR A 72 -34.85 35.47 15.43
N VAL A 73 -35.17 34.18 15.48
CA VAL A 73 -34.46 33.14 16.23
C VAL A 73 -34.10 31.99 15.30
N VAL A 74 -32.99 31.30 15.59
CA VAL A 74 -32.66 30.04 14.91
C VAL A 74 -33.19 28.89 15.75
N ARG A 75 -34.09 28.11 15.17
CA ARG A 75 -34.60 26.88 15.76
C ARG A 75 -33.74 25.71 15.32
N MET A 76 -33.32 24.90 16.28
CA MET A 76 -32.57 23.67 16.05
C MET A 76 -33.15 22.57 16.95
N GLY A 77 -33.95 21.67 16.37
CA GLY A 77 -34.67 20.63 17.13
C GLY A 77 -35.57 21.22 18.22
N GLY A 78 -35.34 20.82 19.48
CA GLY A 78 -36.04 21.30 20.68
C GLY A 78 -35.40 22.51 21.37
N HIS A 79 -34.61 23.31 20.63
CA HIS A 79 -33.91 24.48 21.14
C HIS A 79 -34.04 25.71 20.21
N LEU A 80 -34.03 26.91 20.80
CA LEU A 80 -33.95 28.18 20.08
C LEU A 80 -32.67 28.94 20.46
N PHE A 81 -31.96 29.44 19.47
CA PHE A 81 -30.83 30.36 19.62
C PHE A 81 -31.28 31.77 19.27
N LEU A 82 -31.17 32.67 20.25
CA LEU A 82 -31.45 34.09 20.10
C LEU A 82 -30.15 34.87 20.20
N LEU A 83 -29.84 35.69 19.19
CA LEU A 83 -28.81 36.71 19.28
C LEU A 83 -29.44 38.05 19.68
N ASN A 84 -28.99 38.63 20.78
CA ASN A 84 -29.45 39.93 21.27
C ASN A 84 -28.26 40.79 21.70
N THR A 85 -28.48 42.11 21.76
CA THR A 85 -27.50 43.10 22.25
C THR A 85 -27.84 43.61 23.66
N GLY A 86 -28.95 43.15 24.25
CA GLY A 86 -29.34 43.40 25.64
C GLY A 86 -29.68 42.11 26.39
N ASP A 87 -30.06 42.25 27.66
CA ASP A 87 -30.36 41.12 28.55
C ASP A 87 -31.52 40.25 27.99
N PRO A 88 -31.36 38.91 27.96
CA PRO A 88 -32.39 38.03 27.43
C PRO A 88 -33.59 37.93 28.38
N ALA A 89 -34.78 37.83 27.79
CA ALA A 89 -36.01 37.57 28.53
C ALA A 89 -35.99 36.15 29.14
N GLN A 90 -36.65 35.97 30.29
CA GLN A 90 -36.73 34.65 30.93
C GLN A 90 -37.57 33.64 30.13
N ALA A 91 -38.52 34.14 29.34
CA ALA A 91 -39.32 33.35 28.43
C ALA A 91 -39.61 34.14 27.15
N ILE A 92 -39.68 33.43 26.03
CA ILE A 92 -40.06 33.98 24.72
C ILE A 92 -41.14 33.11 24.08
N TYR A 93 -41.92 33.71 23.17
CA TYR A 93 -42.95 33.02 22.39
C TYR A 93 -42.53 32.95 20.93
N SER A 94 -42.54 31.75 20.36
CA SER A 94 -42.30 31.53 18.92
C SER A 94 -43.33 30.54 18.42
N GLU A 95 -43.99 30.86 17.30
CA GLU A 95 -45.02 30.01 16.68
C GLU A 95 -46.15 29.59 17.65
N GLY A 96 -46.50 30.44 18.63
CA GLY A 96 -47.55 30.16 19.62
C GLY A 96 -47.15 29.25 20.78
N GLN A 97 -45.88 28.82 20.84
CA GLN A 97 -45.33 28.02 21.94
C GLN A 97 -44.44 28.89 22.84
N SER A 98 -44.49 28.66 24.16
CA SER A 98 -43.59 29.30 25.13
C SER A 98 -42.28 28.52 25.28
N TRP A 99 -41.18 29.24 25.32
CA TRP A 99 -39.82 28.71 25.46
C TRP A 99 -39.13 29.39 26.64
N SER A 100 -38.54 28.60 27.54
CA SER A 100 -37.84 29.10 28.72
C SER A 100 -36.33 29.18 28.51
N LEU A 101 -35.70 30.22 29.04
CA LEU A 101 -34.25 30.40 28.99
C LEU A 101 -33.56 29.23 29.71
N VAL A 102 -32.62 28.58 29.03
CA VAL A 102 -31.83 27.46 29.54
C VAL A 102 -30.46 27.93 29.99
N ASP A 103 -29.76 28.64 29.09
CA ASP A 103 -28.41 29.17 29.36
C ASP A 103 -28.10 30.34 28.42
N GLN A 104 -27.04 31.08 28.71
CA GLN A 104 -26.59 32.20 27.89
C GLN A 104 -25.06 32.30 27.85
N THR A 105 -24.54 32.78 26.74
CA THR A 105 -23.10 33.07 26.57
C THR A 105 -22.90 34.45 25.97
N HIS A 106 -21.78 35.08 26.31
CA HIS A 106 -21.35 36.35 25.72
C HIS A 106 -20.27 36.11 24.67
N ALA A 107 -20.28 36.90 23.61
CA ALA A 107 -19.23 36.94 22.60
C ALA A 107 -18.94 38.39 22.21
N PHE A 108 -17.67 38.70 21.92
CA PHE A 108 -17.21 40.01 21.46
C PHE A 108 -17.60 41.20 22.37
N ASP A 109 -17.81 40.99 23.67
CA ASP A 109 -18.23 41.97 24.69
C ASP A 109 -19.61 42.65 24.49
N HIS A 110 -20.25 42.53 23.32
CA HIS A 110 -21.52 43.21 22.98
C HIS A 110 -22.58 42.30 22.35
N VAL A 111 -22.29 41.00 22.16
CA VAL A 111 -23.23 40.04 21.57
C VAL A 111 -23.60 38.99 22.62
N HIS A 112 -24.90 38.89 22.92
CA HIS A 112 -25.47 37.89 23.81
C HIS A 112 -26.12 36.79 22.99
N VAL A 113 -25.84 35.53 23.31
CA VAL A 113 -26.54 34.38 22.74
C VAL A 113 -27.26 33.65 23.84
N ALA A 114 -28.58 33.66 23.76
CA ALA A 114 -29.46 32.99 24.69
C ALA A 114 -30.00 31.69 24.06
N LEU A 115 -29.96 30.61 24.84
CA LEU A 115 -30.49 29.30 24.47
C LEU A 115 -31.81 29.10 25.20
N TYR A 116 -32.88 28.80 24.47
CA TYR A 116 -34.18 28.46 25.05
C TYR A 116 -34.58 27.02 24.71
N SER A 117 -35.39 26.38 25.56
CA SER A 117 -35.95 25.05 25.32
C SER A 117 -37.40 24.96 25.79
N SER A 118 -38.15 24.02 25.21
CA SER A 118 -39.54 23.74 25.55
C SER A 118 -39.71 22.64 26.62
N ASN A 119 -38.66 21.87 26.95
CA ASN A 119 -38.70 20.77 27.92
C ASN A 119 -37.56 20.90 28.95
N LEU A 120 -37.89 21.24 30.20
CA LEU A 120 -36.91 21.39 31.30
C LEU A 120 -36.44 20.07 31.93
N SER A 121 -36.98 18.91 31.51
CA SER A 121 -36.84 17.63 32.24
C SER A 121 -35.79 16.65 31.70
N SER A 122 -34.98 17.00 30.70
CA SER A 122 -34.03 16.05 30.07
C SER A 122 -32.65 16.63 29.78
N THR A 123 -31.93 17.12 30.79
CA THR A 123 -30.54 17.57 30.60
C THR A 123 -29.65 17.26 31.81
N SER A 124 -29.23 16.00 31.94
CA SER A 124 -28.05 15.66 32.74
C SER A 124 -26.79 15.90 31.89
N PHE A 125 -26.30 17.14 31.84
CA PHE A 125 -24.98 17.41 31.26
C PHE A 125 -23.91 17.03 32.28
N MET A 126 -23.25 15.88 32.10
CA MET A 126 -22.08 15.50 32.90
C MET A 126 -20.83 16.23 32.37
N ASN A 127 -20.32 17.15 33.20
CA ASN A 127 -19.04 17.88 33.14
C ASN A 127 -18.74 18.80 31.92
N PRO A 128 -18.27 20.04 32.16
CA PRO A 128 -18.11 21.07 31.14
C PRO A 128 -16.77 20.97 30.38
N GLY A 129 -16.79 21.04 29.05
CA GLY A 129 -15.62 21.21 28.19
C GLY A 129 -15.82 22.39 27.24
N LYS A 130 -14.76 23.19 26.97
CA LYS A 130 -14.80 24.26 25.97
C LYS A 130 -14.78 23.66 24.56
N VAL A 131 -15.55 24.25 23.65
CA VAL A 131 -15.50 23.97 22.20
C VAL A 131 -14.21 24.55 21.63
N PHE A 132 -13.42 23.77 20.89
CA PHE A 132 -12.32 24.30 20.08
C PHE A 132 -12.58 24.06 18.60
N LEU A 133 -11.88 24.76 17.72
CA LEU A 133 -12.08 24.69 16.27
C LEU A 133 -11.07 23.71 15.66
N PRO A 134 -11.49 22.79 14.76
CA PRO A 134 -10.55 21.95 14.02
C PRO A 134 -9.60 22.81 13.16
N LEU A 135 -8.31 22.46 13.16
CA LEU A 135 -7.28 23.09 12.31
C LEU A 135 -7.27 22.58 10.87
N VAL A 136 -8.35 21.92 10.44
CA VAL A 136 -8.49 21.41 9.07
C VAL A 136 -8.66 22.59 8.11
N GLU A 137 -7.93 22.58 7.00
CA GLU A 137 -8.17 23.54 5.92
C GLU A 137 -9.51 23.22 5.23
N ASN A 138 -10.41 24.22 5.18
CA ASN A 138 -11.66 24.21 4.41
C ASN A 138 -12.82 23.39 5.03
N LEU A 139 -13.23 23.73 6.25
CA LEU A 139 -14.43 23.14 6.86
C LEU A 139 -15.71 23.67 6.22
N PRO A 140 -16.60 22.82 5.69
CA PRO A 140 -17.91 23.27 5.21
C PRO A 140 -18.78 23.71 6.39
N VAL A 141 -19.25 24.95 6.37
CA VAL A 141 -20.07 25.54 7.42
C VAL A 141 -21.36 26.11 6.85
N LEU A 142 -22.43 26.09 7.65
CA LEU A 142 -23.65 26.83 7.40
C LEU A 142 -23.60 28.12 8.22
N VAL A 143 -23.90 29.24 7.59
CA VAL A 143 -23.78 30.57 8.18
C VAL A 143 -25.15 31.22 8.17
N VAL A 144 -25.60 31.68 9.34
CA VAL A 144 -26.82 32.47 9.51
C VAL A 144 -26.42 33.90 9.88
N GLU A 145 -26.44 34.80 8.91
CA GLU A 145 -26.07 36.21 9.06
C GLU A 145 -27.28 37.02 9.53
N PHE A 146 -27.16 37.63 10.72
CA PHE A 146 -28.19 38.51 11.27
C PHE A 146 -28.03 39.93 10.74
N ARG A 147 -29.15 40.54 10.34
CA ARG A 147 -29.18 41.90 9.78
C ARG A 147 -30.24 42.72 10.48
N ASN A 148 -29.87 43.93 10.92
CA ASN A 148 -30.81 44.83 11.58
C ASN A 148 -32.05 45.08 10.72
N ASN A 149 -33.23 44.81 11.29
CA ASN A 149 -34.55 45.02 10.69
C ASN A 149 -34.75 44.35 9.32
N LYS A 150 -34.13 43.18 9.08
CA LYS A 150 -34.28 42.38 7.86
C LYS A 150 -34.24 40.89 8.18
N GLU A 151 -34.88 40.08 7.32
CA GLU A 151 -34.73 38.61 7.35
C GLU A 151 -33.25 38.21 7.34
N PRO A 152 -32.84 37.28 8.22
CA PRO A 152 -31.47 36.78 8.25
C PRO A 152 -31.18 36.00 6.97
N LEU A 153 -29.92 36.07 6.52
CA LEU A 153 -29.47 35.32 5.36
C LEU A 153 -28.80 34.03 5.80
N VAL A 154 -29.19 32.93 5.17
CA VAL A 154 -28.59 31.61 5.38
C VAL A 154 -27.82 31.21 4.14
N PHE A 155 -26.56 30.79 4.29
CA PHE A 155 -25.78 30.29 3.16
C PHE A 155 -24.73 29.29 3.62
N LEU A 156 -24.25 28.48 2.66
CA LEU A 156 -23.12 27.58 2.87
C LEU A 156 -21.81 28.34 2.60
N GLY A 157 -20.84 28.15 3.48
CA GLY A 157 -19.50 28.72 3.40
C GLY A 157 -18.44 27.70 3.76
N GLU A 158 -17.19 28.15 3.77
CA GLU A 158 -16.04 27.36 4.19
C GLU A 158 -15.27 28.13 5.27
N TYR A 159 -14.98 27.48 6.39
CA TYR A 159 -14.12 28.01 7.43
C TYR A 159 -12.65 27.68 7.12
N ARG A 160 -11.80 28.71 7.06
CA ARG A 160 -10.37 28.65 6.71
C ARG A 160 -9.59 29.63 7.58
N GLN A 161 -8.61 29.15 8.35
CA GLN A 161 -7.68 29.98 9.13
C GLN A 161 -8.36 31.07 10.00
N GLY A 162 -9.41 30.73 10.75
CA GLY A 162 -10.13 31.70 11.60
C GLY A 162 -11.22 32.50 10.89
N LYS A 163 -11.29 32.44 9.56
CA LYS A 163 -12.22 33.20 8.73
C LYS A 163 -13.28 32.31 8.10
N VAL A 164 -14.48 32.85 7.94
CA VAL A 164 -15.54 32.20 7.16
C VAL A 164 -15.58 32.84 5.78
N VAL A 165 -15.37 32.04 4.75
CA VAL A 165 -15.31 32.48 3.35
C VAL A 165 -16.49 31.89 2.60
N ASN A 166 -17.17 32.71 1.81
CA ASN A 166 -18.19 32.26 0.87
C ASN A 166 -17.76 32.63 -0.56
N LYS A 167 -17.78 31.66 -1.48
CA LYS A 167 -17.38 31.84 -2.88
C LYS A 167 -18.32 32.78 -3.65
N ASP A 168 -19.58 32.87 -3.23
CA ASP A 168 -20.63 33.62 -3.92
C ASP A 168 -20.91 35.00 -3.31
N SER A 169 -20.41 35.32 -2.11
CA SER A 169 -20.59 36.64 -1.50
C SER A 169 -19.69 36.92 -0.28
N THR A 170 -19.52 38.21 0.05
CA THR A 170 -18.88 38.66 1.29
C THR A 170 -19.88 38.72 2.46
N ILE A 171 -19.41 38.35 3.65
CA ILE A 171 -20.16 38.37 4.91
C ILE A 171 -20.03 39.76 5.53
N PHE A 172 -21.14 40.42 5.87
CA PHE A 172 -21.12 41.83 6.29
C PHE A 172 -21.56 42.06 7.74
N GLY A 173 -21.99 41.03 8.47
CA GLY A 173 -22.52 41.16 9.82
C GLY A 173 -22.24 39.96 10.73
N THR A 174 -22.67 40.08 11.97
CA THR A 174 -22.57 39.05 13.01
C THR A 174 -23.37 37.82 12.59
N SER A 175 -22.69 36.69 12.55
CA SER A 175 -23.26 35.46 11.99
C SER A 175 -23.14 34.31 12.96
N LEU A 176 -24.21 33.52 13.08
CA LEU A 176 -24.18 32.25 13.79
C LEU A 176 -23.69 31.16 12.83
N VAL A 177 -22.64 30.45 13.22
CA VAL A 177 -21.97 29.46 12.35
C VAL A 177 -22.22 28.06 12.88
N PHE A 178 -22.63 27.18 11.98
CA PHE A 178 -22.87 25.77 12.24
C PHE A 178 -21.94 24.91 11.38
N TRP A 179 -21.38 23.87 11.96
CA TRP A 179 -20.63 22.86 11.21
C TRP A 179 -21.55 21.72 10.80
N ARG A 180 -21.39 21.25 9.56
CA ARG A 180 -22.12 20.11 9.05
C ARG A 180 -21.31 18.83 9.28
N SER A 181 -21.79 17.96 10.17
CA SER A 181 -21.23 16.63 10.40
C SER A 181 -22.23 15.57 9.92
N GLY A 182 -21.95 14.95 8.77
CA GLY A 182 -22.90 14.02 8.14
C GLY A 182 -24.25 14.66 7.81
N ASN A 183 -25.30 14.20 8.48
CA ASN A 183 -26.67 14.67 8.35
C ASN A 183 -27.10 15.63 9.48
N GLU A 184 -26.19 16.11 10.33
CA GLU A 184 -26.53 17.02 11.43
C GLU A 184 -25.78 18.34 11.35
N TYR A 185 -26.38 19.40 11.89
CA TYR A 185 -25.76 20.72 12.03
C TYR A 185 -25.45 20.98 13.50
N LEU A 186 -24.18 21.25 13.79
CA LEU A 186 -23.68 21.50 15.14
C LEU A 186 -23.31 22.97 15.30
N PRO A 187 -23.77 23.67 16.36
CA PRO A 187 -23.47 25.08 16.58
C PRO A 187 -21.99 25.26 16.95
N LEU A 188 -21.26 25.99 16.11
CA LEU A 188 -19.80 26.14 16.20
C LEU A 188 -19.42 27.43 16.95
N GLY A 189 -20.06 28.55 16.64
CA GLY A 189 -19.66 29.85 17.18
C GLY A 189 -20.38 31.04 16.55
N ILE A 190 -20.02 32.25 17.00
CA ILE A 190 -20.38 33.52 16.39
C ILE A 190 -19.19 34.05 15.59
N TYR A 191 -19.42 34.37 14.32
CA TYR A 191 -18.46 35.03 13.46
C TYR A 191 -18.76 36.52 13.38
N ASP A 192 -17.78 37.36 13.70
CA ASP A 192 -17.86 38.80 13.47
C ASP A 192 -17.05 39.16 12.22
N SER A 193 -17.71 39.76 11.23
CA SER A 193 -17.08 40.14 9.97
C SER A 193 -16.14 41.35 10.07
N LYS A 194 -16.25 42.18 11.12
CA LYS A 194 -15.35 43.31 11.37
C LYS A 194 -14.06 42.85 12.04
N GLU A 195 -14.16 41.92 12.99
CA GLU A 195 -12.97 41.31 13.62
C GLU A 195 -12.38 40.16 12.80
N GLU A 196 -13.09 39.69 11.77
CA GLU A 196 -12.76 38.52 10.94
C GLU A 196 -12.41 37.29 11.78
N ARG A 197 -13.13 37.10 12.89
CA ARG A 197 -12.85 36.09 13.89
C ARG A 197 -14.12 35.34 14.25
N LEU A 198 -13.98 34.03 14.45
CA LEU A 198 -15.01 33.17 15.02
C LEU A 198 -14.74 32.98 16.52
N VAL A 199 -15.73 33.29 17.36
CA VAL A 199 -15.71 33.02 18.81
C VAL A 199 -16.68 31.88 19.10
N THR A 200 -16.21 30.85 19.79
CA THR A 200 -17.01 29.66 20.12
C THR A 200 -18.09 29.98 21.16
N LEU A 201 -19.24 29.31 21.04
CA LEU A 201 -20.32 29.44 22.02
C LEU A 201 -20.05 28.52 23.22
N ASN A 202 -20.28 29.04 24.43
CA ASN A 202 -20.28 28.25 25.65
C ASN A 202 -21.71 27.98 26.11
N LEU A 203 -22.41 27.07 25.43
CA LEU A 203 -23.79 26.67 25.73
C LEU A 203 -23.86 25.14 25.85
N PRO A 204 -24.81 24.56 26.59
CA PRO A 204 -24.82 23.12 26.86
C PRO A 204 -24.89 22.24 25.60
N ILE A 205 -25.56 22.72 24.56
CA ILE A 205 -25.67 22.05 23.26
C ILE A 205 -24.44 22.22 22.35
N THR A 206 -23.58 23.21 22.62
CA THR A 206 -22.32 23.41 21.88
C THR A 206 -21.21 22.55 22.49
N GLN A 207 -21.30 22.19 23.76
CA GLN A 207 -20.32 21.39 24.52
C GLN A 207 -20.19 19.93 24.05
N ALA A 208 -21.10 19.41 23.21
CA ALA A 208 -20.97 18.10 22.56
C ALA A 208 -19.93 18.06 21.42
N VAL A 209 -19.40 19.23 21.01
CA VAL A 209 -18.42 19.38 19.93
C VAL A 209 -17.02 19.57 20.53
N ILE A 210 -16.39 18.49 21.00
CA ILE A 210 -15.05 18.58 21.61
C ILE A 210 -13.96 18.50 20.54
N PHE A 211 -13.25 19.61 20.33
CA PHE A 211 -11.88 19.61 19.83
C PHE A 211 -10.96 20.03 21.00
N ARG A 212 -9.79 19.37 21.14
CA ARG A 212 -8.64 19.50 22.10
C ARG A 212 -8.73 20.33 23.41
N ASP A 213 -8.21 19.75 24.50
CA ASP A 213 -8.13 20.33 25.86
C ASP A 213 -6.97 21.34 26.05
N ASP A 214 -7.13 22.33 26.95
CA ASP A 214 -6.24 23.49 27.15
C ASP A 214 -4.87 23.12 27.76
N GLN A 215 -4.77 21.95 28.39
CA GLN A 215 -3.51 21.49 29.00
C GLN A 215 -2.46 20.99 27.99
N ASP A 216 -2.85 20.75 26.73
CA ASP A 216 -1.94 20.29 25.67
C ASP A 216 -1.47 21.42 24.72
N LEU A 217 -1.91 22.67 24.94
CA LEU A 217 -1.54 23.82 24.09
C LEU A 217 -0.05 24.20 24.13
N GLY A 218 0.73 23.61 25.05
CA GLY A 218 2.19 23.68 25.05
C GLY A 218 2.88 22.70 24.08
N LYS A 219 2.17 21.72 23.53
CA LYS A 219 2.68 20.83 22.48
C LYS A 219 2.31 21.42 21.12
N SER A 220 3.30 21.98 20.43
CA SER A 220 3.15 22.48 19.07
C SER A 220 2.39 21.50 18.18
N LEU A 221 1.54 22.00 17.30
CA LEU A 221 0.78 21.29 16.25
C LEU A 221 1.63 20.47 15.24
N ASP A 222 2.92 20.30 15.51
CA ASP A 222 3.86 19.45 14.76
C ASP A 222 4.05 18.04 15.38
N SER A 223 3.37 17.68 16.47
CA SER A 223 3.48 16.34 17.08
C SER A 223 2.12 15.68 17.32
N THR A 224 1.60 14.94 16.33
CA THR A 224 0.67 13.84 16.64
C THR A 224 1.43 12.82 17.49
N SER A 225 0.93 12.51 18.68
CA SER A 225 1.56 11.48 19.51
C SER A 225 1.31 10.12 18.88
N HIS A 226 2.36 9.32 18.80
CA HIS A 226 2.28 7.92 18.42
C HIS A 226 2.66 7.06 19.62
N TYR A 227 2.11 5.86 19.67
CA TYR A 227 2.45 4.87 20.69
C TYR A 227 3.12 3.68 20.04
N VAL A 228 4.18 3.18 20.66
CA VAL A 228 4.97 2.09 20.10
C VAL A 228 4.89 0.85 21.00
N LEU A 229 4.40 -0.23 20.41
CA LEU A 229 4.37 -1.56 21.02
C LEU A 229 5.30 -2.48 20.24
N SER A 230 6.25 -3.14 20.90
CA SER A 230 7.30 -3.92 20.22
C SER A 230 7.74 -5.16 20.97
N ASN A 231 8.17 -6.16 20.21
CA ASN A 231 8.95 -7.33 20.66
C ASN A 231 10.07 -7.62 19.64
N ASP A 232 10.76 -8.75 19.79
CA ASP A 232 11.92 -9.13 18.95
C ASP A 232 11.58 -9.38 17.47
N TYR A 233 10.30 -9.51 17.13
CA TYR A 233 9.82 -9.82 15.78
C TYR A 233 9.08 -8.66 15.11
N ILE A 234 8.38 -7.83 15.87
CA ILE A 234 7.49 -6.80 15.31
C ILE A 234 7.44 -5.57 16.20
N GLN A 235 7.34 -4.42 15.54
CA GLN A 235 7.10 -3.13 16.15
C GLN A 235 5.94 -2.43 15.47
N ILE A 236 4.93 -2.10 16.28
CA ILE A 236 3.66 -1.53 15.87
C ILE A 236 3.64 -0.07 16.33
N VAL A 237 3.39 0.84 15.39
CA VAL A 237 3.26 2.28 15.61
C VAL A 237 1.80 2.65 15.46
N ILE A 238 1.19 3.12 16.55
CA ILE A 238 -0.24 3.44 16.64
C ILE A 238 -0.41 4.95 16.70
N SER A 239 -1.27 5.47 15.84
CA SER A 239 -1.58 6.90 15.79
C SER A 239 -2.66 7.24 16.83
N GLU A 240 -2.43 8.28 17.64
CA GLU A 240 -3.45 8.80 18.56
C GLU A 240 -4.69 9.30 17.80
N GLU A 241 -4.52 9.85 16.60
CA GLU A 241 -5.62 10.47 15.84
C GLU A 241 -6.61 9.42 15.29
N SER A 242 -6.13 8.32 14.73
CA SER A 242 -7.02 7.26 14.21
C SER A 242 -7.20 6.07 15.15
N GLY A 243 -6.44 6.02 16.25
CA GLY A 243 -6.37 4.86 17.15
C GLY A 243 -5.96 3.58 16.42
N SER A 244 -5.36 3.72 15.23
CA SER A 244 -5.08 2.64 14.29
C SER A 244 -3.58 2.57 14.00
N ILE A 245 -3.16 1.48 13.37
CA ILE A 245 -1.75 1.22 13.12
C ILE A 245 -1.31 2.00 11.87
N GLU A 246 -0.41 2.95 12.06
CA GLU A 246 0.19 3.72 10.97
C GLU A 246 1.44 3.03 10.41
N GLY A 247 2.17 2.30 11.26
CA GLY A 247 3.39 1.60 10.86
C GLY A 247 3.51 0.22 11.49
N ILE A 248 3.90 -0.77 10.68
CA ILE A 248 4.36 -2.08 11.14
C ILE A 248 5.78 -2.27 10.65
N ASN A 249 6.69 -2.60 11.56
CA ASN A 249 8.12 -2.66 11.28
C ASN A 249 8.66 -3.97 11.77
N LEU A 250 9.47 -4.59 10.92
CA LEU A 250 10.06 -5.89 11.17
C LEU A 250 11.55 -5.67 11.42
N PRO A 251 12.07 -5.90 12.64
CA PRO A 251 13.49 -5.80 12.92
C PRO A 251 14.29 -6.67 11.94
N PHE A 252 15.47 -6.23 11.54
CA PHE A 252 16.38 -7.09 10.79
C PHE A 252 17.00 -8.16 11.68
N ALA A 253 17.32 -9.30 11.06
CA ALA A 253 18.02 -10.40 11.70
C ALA A 253 19.38 -9.92 12.24
N SER A 254 19.58 -10.02 13.55
CA SER A 254 20.81 -9.63 14.25
C SER A 254 21.10 -10.59 15.40
N VAL A 255 22.18 -10.38 16.14
CA VAL A 255 22.45 -11.15 17.37
C VAL A 255 21.39 -10.84 18.45
N ASP A 256 20.83 -9.63 18.40
CA ASP A 256 19.90 -9.12 19.41
C ASP A 256 18.43 -9.36 19.06
N ASN A 257 18.09 -9.70 17.81
CA ASN A 257 16.72 -9.92 17.35
C ASN A 257 16.53 -11.34 16.77
N GLU A 258 15.46 -12.03 17.16
CA GLU A 258 15.11 -13.35 16.61
C GLU A 258 14.45 -13.31 15.22
N SER A 259 14.29 -12.12 14.65
CA SER A 259 13.70 -11.92 13.33
C SER A 259 14.49 -12.63 12.21
N ILE A 260 13.77 -13.15 11.21
CA ILE A 260 14.35 -13.79 10.01
C ILE A 260 14.48 -12.84 8.82
N VAL A 261 14.22 -11.54 9.02
CA VAL A 261 14.21 -10.55 7.94
C VAL A 261 15.63 -10.04 7.67
N ASN A 262 16.17 -10.37 6.50
CA ASN A 262 17.49 -9.86 6.09
C ASN A 262 17.37 -8.46 5.46
N GLU A 263 18.36 -7.63 5.75
CA GLU A 263 18.55 -6.32 5.12
C GLU A 263 19.01 -6.47 3.65
N ILE A 264 18.35 -5.76 2.73
CA ILE A 264 18.69 -5.79 1.30
C ILE A 264 19.35 -4.48 0.84
N GLY A 265 19.88 -4.47 -0.39
CA GLY A 265 20.58 -3.31 -0.96
C GLY A 265 19.75 -2.02 -0.94
N PHE A 266 18.43 -2.09 -1.18
CA PHE A 266 17.55 -0.92 -1.10
C PHE A 266 17.48 -0.31 0.31
N ASP A 267 17.50 -1.15 1.35
CA ASP A 267 17.47 -0.69 2.74
C ASP A 267 18.77 0.02 3.11
N ARG A 268 19.92 -0.55 2.72
CA ARG A 268 21.24 0.07 2.87
C ARG A 268 21.34 1.39 2.12
N GLU A 269 20.84 1.44 0.89
CA GLU A 269 20.88 2.64 0.06
C GLU A 269 20.04 3.79 0.65
N LEU A 270 18.87 3.49 1.22
CA LEU A 270 18.04 4.46 1.91
C LEU A 270 18.75 4.97 3.18
N ALA A 271 19.29 4.07 4.00
CA ALA A 271 20.01 4.42 5.22
C ALA A 271 21.28 5.25 4.93
N ALA A 272 22.04 4.90 3.90
CA ALA A 272 23.28 5.59 3.50
C ALA A 272 23.04 7.00 2.93
N GLN A 273 21.90 7.23 2.29
CA GLN A 273 21.51 8.57 1.81
C GLN A 273 21.08 9.50 2.95
N THR A 274 21.08 9.03 4.21
CA THR A 274 20.47 9.74 5.36
C THR A 274 19.04 10.18 5.02
N SER A 275 18.35 9.36 4.24
CA SER A 275 16.99 9.66 3.81
C SER A 275 16.09 9.56 5.05
N PRO A 276 15.24 10.56 5.33
CA PRO A 276 14.28 10.52 6.43
C PRO A 276 13.44 9.23 6.43
N GLU A 277 13.22 8.63 5.26
CA GLU A 277 12.47 7.38 5.09
C GLU A 277 13.16 6.14 5.70
N ALA A 278 14.48 6.20 5.94
CA ALA A 278 15.22 5.17 6.66
C ALA A 278 15.19 5.37 8.19
N ILE A 279 14.69 6.52 8.67
CA ILE A 279 14.56 6.81 10.08
C ILE A 279 13.30 6.14 10.64
N PHE A 280 13.44 5.57 11.83
CA PHE A 280 12.41 4.82 12.50
C PHE A 280 12.31 5.21 13.99
N PRO A 281 11.12 5.43 14.59
CA PRO A 281 9.79 5.44 13.96
C PRO A 281 9.61 6.57 12.96
N GLY A 282 10.44 7.61 13.04
CA GLY A 282 10.32 8.79 12.18
C GLY A 282 9.19 9.74 12.62
N PHE A 283 8.52 9.41 13.72
CA PHE A 283 7.45 10.19 14.33
C PHE A 283 7.77 10.46 15.81
N TYR A 284 7.08 11.44 16.40
CA TYR A 284 7.08 11.60 17.84
C TYR A 284 6.30 10.44 18.47
N SER A 285 7.04 9.53 19.11
CA SER A 285 6.49 8.28 19.66
C SER A 285 6.81 8.10 21.14
N GLU A 286 5.86 7.56 21.89
CA GLU A 286 5.97 7.24 23.31
C GLU A 286 6.01 5.72 23.54
N LEU A 287 6.82 5.31 24.51
CA LEU A 287 6.96 3.94 24.97
C LEU A 287 6.04 3.68 26.19
N PRO A 288 5.77 2.41 26.54
CA PRO A 288 4.91 2.07 27.70
C PRO A 288 5.33 2.70 29.03
N ASN A 289 6.60 3.03 29.17
CA ASN A 289 7.17 3.67 30.36
C ASN A 289 7.07 5.21 30.35
N GLY A 290 6.37 5.80 29.38
CA GLY A 290 6.24 7.24 29.18
C GLY A 290 7.49 7.93 28.65
N LYS A 291 8.57 7.19 28.32
CA LYS A 291 9.75 7.77 27.67
C LYS A 291 9.50 7.96 26.18
N LYS A 292 10.12 9.01 25.63
CA LYS A 292 10.16 9.23 24.18
C LYS A 292 11.01 8.15 23.52
N MET A 293 10.53 7.61 22.41
CA MET A 293 11.30 6.69 21.59
C MET A 293 12.36 7.46 20.79
N GLU A 294 13.61 7.03 20.85
CA GLU A 294 14.67 7.58 20.02
C GLU A 294 14.57 7.06 18.59
N ASN A 295 14.87 7.93 17.63
CA ASN A 295 14.88 7.58 16.23
C ASN A 295 16.16 6.79 15.90
N THR A 296 16.00 5.61 15.31
CA THR A 296 17.07 4.77 14.77
C THR A 296 17.12 4.90 13.25
N ASN A 297 18.32 4.94 12.67
CA ASN A 297 18.50 4.94 11.21
C ASN A 297 18.76 3.51 10.74
N GLY A 298 17.87 2.96 9.91
CA GLY A 298 17.93 1.57 9.49
C GLY A 298 17.54 0.59 10.60
N GLY A 299 17.88 -0.70 10.42
CA GLY A 299 17.58 -1.76 11.39
C GLY A 299 16.21 -2.43 11.28
N TYR A 300 15.31 -1.87 10.45
CA TYR A 300 13.94 -2.38 10.30
C TYR A 300 13.48 -2.36 8.84
N TYR A 301 12.62 -3.32 8.48
CA TYR A 301 11.81 -3.29 7.27
C TYR A 301 10.42 -2.71 7.57
N PRO A 302 10.01 -1.58 6.96
CA PRO A 302 8.65 -1.08 7.07
C PRO A 302 7.73 -1.93 6.19
N LEU A 303 6.83 -2.69 6.82
CA LEU A 303 5.88 -3.57 6.14
C LEU A 303 4.72 -2.77 5.51
N LEU A 304 4.28 -1.71 6.18
CA LEU A 304 3.26 -0.80 5.68
C LEU A 304 3.90 0.40 4.99
N ARG A 305 3.21 0.93 3.98
CA ARG A 305 3.56 2.23 3.42
C ARG A 305 3.35 3.31 4.46
N ARG A 306 4.36 4.17 4.60
CA ARG A 306 4.33 5.37 5.41
C ARG A 306 4.46 6.56 4.47
N GLY A 307 3.85 7.68 4.83
CA GLY A 307 4.04 8.90 4.05
C GLY A 307 5.51 9.37 4.06
N LEU A 308 5.93 10.08 3.01
CA LEU A 308 7.33 10.45 2.80
C LEU A 308 7.75 11.55 3.78
N LEU A 309 8.65 11.19 4.69
CA LEU A 309 9.15 12.09 5.74
C LEU A 309 9.97 13.26 5.16
N SER A 310 10.62 13.08 4.01
CA SER A 310 11.45 14.10 3.35
C SER A 310 10.68 15.25 2.70
N GLU A 311 9.41 15.04 2.31
CA GLU A 311 8.58 16.06 1.65
C GLU A 311 7.79 16.93 2.65
N GLY A 312 8.03 16.76 3.95
CA GLY A 312 7.50 17.64 5.00
C GLY A 312 5.97 17.60 5.13
N LYS A 313 5.43 16.48 5.65
CA LYS A 313 4.01 16.24 6.04
C LYS A 313 3.11 15.61 4.97
N GLN A 314 3.56 14.60 4.22
CA GLN A 314 2.60 13.56 3.83
C GLN A 314 2.60 12.52 4.94
N SER A 315 1.59 12.57 5.79
CA SER A 315 1.17 11.40 6.60
C SER A 315 0.39 10.47 5.68
N THR A 316 0.40 9.17 5.93
CA THR A 316 -0.57 8.30 5.28
C THR A 316 -1.97 8.80 5.66
N PRO A 317 -2.92 8.97 4.70
CA PRO A 317 -4.28 9.33 5.04
C PRO A 317 -4.90 8.33 6.03
N LEU A 318 -5.69 8.82 6.98
CA LEU A 318 -6.16 8.05 8.13
C LEU A 318 -6.98 6.83 7.71
N GLU A 319 -7.73 6.94 6.61
CA GLU A 319 -8.52 5.87 6.03
C GLU A 319 -7.70 4.65 5.57
N TYR A 320 -6.39 4.81 5.33
CA TYR A 320 -5.48 3.74 4.91
C TYR A 320 -4.58 3.23 6.04
N HIS A 321 -4.78 3.69 7.27
CA HIS A 321 -4.11 3.10 8.44
C HIS A 321 -4.61 1.66 8.60
N ALA A 322 -3.71 0.75 8.99
CA ALA A 322 -4.07 -0.65 9.22
C ALA A 322 -4.95 -0.79 10.46
N LEU A 323 -5.94 -1.67 10.39
CA LEU A 323 -6.92 -1.91 11.46
C LEU A 323 -7.70 -0.66 11.87
N ASN A 324 -7.93 0.22 10.89
CA ASN A 324 -8.88 1.31 11.01
C ASN A 324 -10.30 0.82 10.64
N ILE A 325 -11.30 1.53 11.17
CA ILE A 325 -12.71 1.28 10.85
C ILE A 325 -13.14 2.37 9.89
N VAL A 326 -13.54 1.97 8.69
CA VAL A 326 -14.03 2.87 7.65
C VAL A 326 -15.49 2.61 7.34
N SER A 327 -16.20 3.65 6.94
CA SER A 327 -17.61 3.60 6.58
C SER A 327 -17.88 4.36 5.28
N GLY A 328 -19.14 4.32 4.84
CA GLY A 328 -19.61 5.00 3.64
C GLY A 328 -19.46 4.20 2.35
N ARG A 329 -20.06 4.68 1.27
CA ARG A 329 -20.15 3.93 -0.01
C ARG A 329 -18.79 3.62 -0.65
N GLU A 330 -17.82 4.51 -0.44
CA GLU A 330 -16.46 4.37 -0.98
C GLU A 330 -15.48 3.74 0.02
N LEU A 331 -15.91 3.47 1.25
CA LEU A 331 -15.08 2.94 2.34
C LEU A 331 -13.81 3.78 2.58
N ALA A 332 -13.95 5.10 2.50
CA ALA A 332 -12.85 6.06 2.60
C ALA A 332 -13.00 7.03 3.79
N THR A 333 -14.04 6.88 4.61
CA THR A 333 -14.29 7.77 5.75
C THR A 333 -14.00 7.04 7.06
N PRO A 334 -13.03 7.49 7.88
CA PRO A 334 -12.81 6.94 9.21
C PRO A 334 -14.07 7.08 10.09
N PHE A 335 -14.45 6.00 10.76
CA PHE A 335 -15.68 5.96 11.58
C PHE A 335 -15.54 6.74 12.90
N ALA A 336 -14.37 6.68 13.53
CA ALA A 336 -14.09 7.37 14.78
C ALA A 336 -12.66 7.94 14.78
N LEU A 337 -12.49 9.11 15.41
CA LEU A 337 -11.24 9.88 15.43
C LEU A 337 -10.94 10.39 16.84
N GLY A 338 -9.67 10.73 17.06
CA GLY A 338 -9.08 11.23 18.28
C GLY A 338 -9.25 10.22 19.42
N TYR A 339 -8.26 9.36 19.62
CA TYR A 339 -8.31 8.33 20.65
C TYR A 339 -7.52 8.76 21.88
N ARG A 340 -8.04 8.45 23.07
CA ARG A 340 -7.29 8.55 24.33
C ARG A 340 -6.79 7.18 24.74
N VAL A 341 -5.58 7.13 25.30
CA VAL A 341 -5.03 5.90 25.88
C VAL A 341 -5.60 5.71 27.28
N LEU A 342 -6.29 4.60 27.50
CA LEU A 342 -6.80 4.19 28.81
C LEU A 342 -5.74 3.43 29.61
N THR A 343 -4.98 2.57 28.94
CA THR A 343 -3.92 1.78 29.55
C THR A 343 -2.85 1.47 28.52
N PHE A 344 -1.58 1.55 28.91
CA PHE A 344 -0.45 1.25 28.06
C PHE A 344 0.62 0.48 28.84
N THR A 345 0.92 -0.73 28.38
CA THR A 345 1.90 -1.65 28.96
C THR A 345 2.80 -2.18 27.85
N SER A 346 3.84 -2.95 28.21
CA SER A 346 4.70 -3.62 27.23
C SER A 346 3.99 -4.71 26.42
N GLU A 347 2.88 -5.26 26.92
CA GLU A 347 2.14 -6.33 26.25
C GLU A 347 0.93 -5.79 25.48
N TYR A 348 0.29 -4.73 25.95
CA TYR A 348 -0.89 -4.19 25.29
C TYR A 348 -1.09 -2.70 25.49
N ILE A 349 -1.86 -2.13 24.57
CA ILE A 349 -2.37 -0.76 24.64
C ILE A 349 -3.88 -0.76 24.40
N HIS A 350 -4.60 -0.03 25.24
CA HIS A 350 -6.06 0.14 25.20
C HIS A 350 -6.38 1.60 24.91
N LEU A 351 -7.10 1.82 23.81
CA LEU A 351 -7.49 3.11 23.29
C LEU A 351 -9.02 3.22 23.27
N GLU A 352 -9.53 4.41 23.48
CA GLU A 352 -10.96 4.74 23.35
C GLU A 352 -11.12 6.01 22.51
N SER A 353 -12.03 6.00 21.55
CA SER A 353 -12.33 7.17 20.75
C SER A 353 -12.94 8.28 21.60
N ARG A 354 -12.70 9.55 21.25
CA ARG A 354 -13.21 10.71 22.00
C ARG A 354 -14.72 10.72 22.19
N ASN A 355 -15.45 10.18 21.21
CA ASN A 355 -16.91 10.04 21.28
C ASN A 355 -17.38 8.78 22.04
N GLY A 356 -16.47 7.96 22.56
CA GLY A 356 -16.78 6.71 23.27
C GLY A 356 -17.35 5.58 22.41
N ALA A 357 -17.52 5.80 21.10
CA ALA A 357 -18.17 4.85 20.21
C ALA A 357 -17.33 3.58 19.95
N VAL A 358 -16.00 3.71 19.97
CA VAL A 358 -15.07 2.63 19.63
C VAL A 358 -13.96 2.54 20.67
N GLN A 359 -13.70 1.34 21.16
CA GLN A 359 -12.46 1.02 21.86
C GLN A 359 -11.62 0.05 21.05
N LYS A 360 -10.30 0.22 21.09
CA LYS A 360 -9.33 -0.64 20.38
C LYS A 360 -8.27 -1.11 21.36
N ILE A 361 -8.02 -2.41 21.37
CA ILE A 361 -7.00 -3.01 22.23
C ILE A 361 -6.05 -3.80 21.34
N TYR A 362 -4.78 -3.42 21.31
CA TYR A 362 -3.73 -4.14 20.61
C TYR A 362 -2.91 -4.93 21.63
N ARG A 363 -2.76 -6.24 21.44
CA ARG A 363 -2.03 -7.13 22.35
C ARG A 363 -0.94 -7.89 21.61
N LEU A 364 0.29 -7.77 22.09
CA LEU A 364 1.38 -8.67 21.72
C LEU A 364 1.29 -9.95 22.56
N PRO A 365 1.70 -11.09 22.00
CA PRO A 365 1.79 -12.35 22.75
C PRO A 365 2.87 -12.25 23.83
N SER A 366 2.62 -12.81 25.01
CA SER A 366 3.61 -12.87 26.10
C SER A 366 4.85 -13.70 25.72
N ASP A 367 4.68 -14.71 24.88
CA ASP A 367 5.78 -15.46 24.25
C ASP A 367 5.78 -15.21 22.74
N ALA A 368 6.62 -14.27 22.30
CA ALA A 368 6.73 -13.88 20.90
C ALA A 368 7.24 -15.02 20.00
N SER A 369 7.99 -15.99 20.54
CA SER A 369 8.52 -17.11 19.78
C SER A 369 7.42 -18.10 19.33
N GLN A 370 6.30 -18.17 20.05
CA GLN A 370 5.14 -18.99 19.70
C GLN A 370 4.19 -18.33 18.70
N GLN A 371 4.30 -17.02 18.52
CA GLN A 371 3.47 -16.22 17.63
C GLN A 371 4.32 -15.14 16.94
N PRO A 372 5.35 -15.53 16.18
CA PRO A 372 6.27 -14.57 15.57
C PRO A 372 5.51 -13.70 14.56
N TYR A 373 5.73 -12.38 14.62
CA TYR A 373 5.08 -11.38 13.75
C TYR A 373 3.55 -11.30 13.87
N ALA A 374 2.95 -11.90 14.91
CA ALA A 374 1.52 -11.87 15.12
C ALA A 374 1.14 -11.06 16.37
N PHE A 375 -0.03 -10.46 16.32
CA PHE A 375 -0.62 -9.73 17.44
C PHE A 375 -2.15 -9.79 17.35
N GLU A 376 -2.80 -9.65 18.49
CA GLU A 376 -4.26 -9.64 18.57
C GLU A 376 -4.78 -8.20 18.60
N THR A 377 -5.93 -8.00 17.98
CA THR A 377 -6.66 -6.73 18.01
C THR A 377 -8.08 -7.01 18.45
N GLU A 378 -8.54 -6.29 19.46
CA GLU A 378 -9.92 -6.30 19.92
C GLU A 378 -10.55 -4.93 19.66
N ILE A 379 -11.71 -4.94 19.01
CA ILE A 379 -12.49 -3.76 18.67
C ILE A 379 -13.81 -3.85 19.41
N VAL A 380 -14.07 -2.93 20.32
CA VAL A 380 -15.34 -2.87 21.05
C VAL A 380 -16.18 -1.73 20.49
N LEU A 381 -17.36 -2.05 19.99
CA LEU A 381 -18.35 -1.06 19.56
C LEU A 381 -19.32 -0.80 20.71
N ALA A 382 -19.52 0.47 21.06
CA ALA A 382 -20.42 0.87 22.14
C ALA A 382 -21.89 0.91 21.71
N GLU A 383 -22.15 1.04 20.42
CA GLU A 383 -23.47 1.21 19.80
C GLU A 383 -23.60 0.35 18.52
N GLU A 384 -24.82 0.19 18.02
CA GLU A 384 -25.07 -0.51 16.76
C GLU A 384 -24.77 0.40 15.57
N VAL A 385 -24.00 -0.13 14.61
CA VAL A 385 -23.50 0.66 13.48
C VAL A 385 -23.61 -0.18 12.21
N GLU A 386 -24.17 0.41 11.15
CA GLU A 386 -24.25 -0.26 9.85
C GLU A 386 -23.07 0.08 8.93
N ASP A 387 -22.72 -0.87 8.06
CA ASP A 387 -21.80 -0.69 6.93
C ASP A 387 -20.39 -0.19 7.30
N ILE A 388 -19.84 -0.72 8.40
CA ILE A 388 -18.46 -0.52 8.81
C ILE A 388 -17.55 -1.67 8.40
N TRP A 389 -16.32 -1.32 8.02
CA TRP A 389 -15.33 -2.25 7.50
C TRP A 389 -13.99 -2.03 8.18
N LEU A 390 -13.28 -3.12 8.44
CA LEU A 390 -11.94 -3.15 9.01
C LEU A 390 -10.89 -3.20 7.90
N THR A 391 -9.91 -2.30 7.95
CA THR A 391 -8.84 -2.18 6.96
C THR A 391 -7.64 -3.07 7.28
N SER A 392 -6.93 -3.56 6.25
CA SER A 392 -5.65 -4.27 6.41
C SER A 392 -4.42 -3.38 6.37
N GLY A 393 -4.58 -2.13 5.92
CA GLY A 393 -3.47 -1.26 5.58
C GLY A 393 -2.87 -1.58 4.21
N VAL A 394 -1.91 -0.75 3.82
CA VAL A 394 -1.27 -0.82 2.49
C VAL A 394 0.15 -1.35 2.62
N PRO A 395 0.45 -2.58 2.16
CA PRO A 395 1.81 -3.10 2.17
C PRO A 395 2.79 -2.28 1.32
N GLU A 396 4.02 -2.18 1.80
CA GLU A 396 5.13 -1.54 1.08
C GLU A 396 5.50 -2.32 -0.18
N VAL A 397 6.05 -1.62 -1.17
CA VAL A 397 6.50 -2.21 -2.44
C VAL A 397 7.76 -3.03 -2.23
N GLU A 398 7.72 -4.27 -2.74
CA GLU A 398 8.87 -5.15 -2.80
C GLU A 398 9.21 -5.47 -4.26
N ILE A 399 10.44 -5.19 -4.68
CA ILE A 399 10.90 -5.42 -6.06
C ILE A 399 11.51 -6.81 -6.17
N MET A 400 10.90 -7.66 -7.00
CA MET A 400 11.30 -9.04 -7.24
C MET A 400 11.87 -9.19 -8.65
N SER A 401 13.19 -9.06 -8.79
CA SER A 401 13.87 -9.08 -10.10
C SER A 401 13.26 -8.07 -11.07
N ASN A 402 13.24 -6.79 -10.67
CA ASN A 402 12.66 -5.66 -11.40
C ASN A 402 11.14 -5.72 -11.64
N ALA A 403 10.41 -6.61 -10.96
CA ALA A 403 8.95 -6.70 -11.06
C ALA A 403 8.25 -6.41 -9.72
N PHE A 404 7.11 -5.71 -9.79
CA PHE A 404 6.18 -5.49 -8.69
C PHE A 404 4.96 -6.41 -8.85
N ASN A 405 4.72 -7.30 -7.89
CA ASN A 405 3.70 -8.35 -8.00
C ASN A 405 2.90 -8.51 -6.69
N PRO A 406 2.06 -7.53 -6.32
CA PRO A 406 1.18 -7.66 -5.16
C PRO A 406 0.16 -8.77 -5.38
N THR A 407 -0.25 -9.42 -4.30
CA THR A 407 -1.26 -10.48 -4.33
C THR A 407 -2.19 -10.39 -3.13
N MET A 408 -3.49 -10.45 -3.39
CA MET A 408 -4.51 -10.61 -2.37
C MET A 408 -5.15 -12.00 -2.48
N LYS A 409 -5.41 -12.66 -1.34
CA LYS A 409 -6.00 -13.99 -1.27
C LYS A 409 -6.96 -14.08 -0.09
N TYR A 410 -7.83 -15.07 -0.10
CA TYR A 410 -8.64 -15.43 1.07
C TYR A 410 -8.80 -16.94 1.14
N TRP A 411 -8.95 -17.45 2.36
CA TRP A 411 -9.18 -18.86 2.61
C TRP A 411 -10.62 -19.08 3.05
N VAL A 412 -11.28 -20.06 2.47
CA VAL A 412 -12.70 -20.35 2.70
C VAL A 412 -12.91 -21.85 2.85
N ILE A 413 -13.91 -22.24 3.63
CA ILE A 413 -14.36 -23.62 3.75
C ILE A 413 -15.58 -23.79 2.84
N ASN A 414 -15.41 -24.54 1.75
CA ASN A 414 -16.50 -24.87 0.82
C ASN A 414 -16.78 -26.38 0.89
N LYS A 415 -18.02 -26.77 1.25
CA LYS A 415 -18.46 -28.18 1.31
C LYS A 415 -17.49 -29.07 2.13
N ASN A 416 -17.07 -28.60 3.30
CA ASN A 416 -16.11 -29.25 4.20
C ASN A 416 -14.70 -29.45 3.60
N LYS A 417 -14.35 -28.71 2.54
CA LYS A 417 -12.97 -28.63 2.03
C LYS A 417 -12.49 -27.19 2.09
N GLY A 418 -11.37 -26.98 2.78
CA GLY A 418 -10.65 -25.71 2.74
C GLY A 418 -10.07 -25.46 1.36
N GLN A 419 -10.21 -24.23 0.86
CA GLN A 419 -9.62 -23.80 -0.40
C GLN A 419 -9.09 -22.37 -0.26
N LEU A 420 -7.89 -22.15 -0.82
CA LEU A 420 -7.32 -20.83 -0.99
C LEU A 420 -7.68 -20.26 -2.36
N ASP A 421 -8.36 -19.12 -2.37
CA ASP A 421 -8.74 -18.42 -3.58
C ASP A 421 -8.01 -17.08 -3.72
N LYS A 422 -7.79 -16.67 -4.97
CA LYS A 422 -7.11 -15.41 -5.30
C LYS A 422 -8.12 -14.29 -5.52
N VAL A 423 -7.90 -13.15 -4.86
CA VAL A 423 -8.68 -11.93 -5.10
C VAL A 423 -8.19 -11.25 -6.38
N LYS A 424 -9.12 -10.83 -7.23
CA LYS A 424 -8.81 -10.01 -8.40
C LYS A 424 -8.40 -8.62 -7.93
N LEU A 425 -7.20 -8.18 -8.31
CA LEU A 425 -6.73 -6.83 -7.99
C LEU A 425 -7.62 -5.78 -8.69
N PRO A 426 -8.15 -4.78 -7.94
CA PRO A 426 -8.86 -3.65 -8.51
C PRO A 426 -7.96 -2.80 -9.41
N LYS A 427 -8.57 -1.97 -10.25
CA LYS A 427 -7.86 -1.08 -11.19
C LYS A 427 -8.31 0.35 -10.94
N ALA A 428 -7.53 1.33 -11.39
CA ALA A 428 -7.87 2.75 -11.20
C ALA A 428 -9.31 3.14 -11.63
N LYS A 429 -9.87 2.49 -12.67
CA LYS A 429 -11.25 2.74 -13.13
C LYS A 429 -12.32 2.13 -12.21
N ASP A 430 -12.03 0.96 -11.64
CA ASP A 430 -12.91 0.22 -10.73
C ASP A 430 -12.14 0.03 -9.42
N SER A 431 -12.02 1.12 -8.65
CA SER A 431 -11.10 1.21 -7.52
C SER A 431 -11.51 0.34 -6.35
N LEU A 432 -12.82 0.12 -6.15
CA LEU A 432 -13.36 -0.72 -5.09
C LEU A 432 -14.08 -1.94 -5.67
N ILE A 433 -13.72 -3.12 -5.21
CA ILE A 433 -14.41 -4.38 -5.48
C ILE A 433 -14.99 -4.91 -4.18
N LEU A 434 -16.32 -4.94 -4.08
CA LEU A 434 -17.03 -5.59 -2.98
C LEU A 434 -17.51 -6.97 -3.42
N ARG A 435 -17.28 -7.99 -2.59
CA ARG A 435 -17.80 -9.34 -2.80
C ARG A 435 -18.61 -9.77 -1.59
N SER A 436 -19.88 -10.05 -1.83
CA SER A 436 -20.80 -10.60 -0.83
C SER A 436 -20.91 -12.12 -0.96
N GLY A 437 -21.33 -12.80 0.11
CA GLY A 437 -21.63 -14.24 0.08
C GLY A 437 -20.42 -15.17 0.21
N VAL A 438 -19.26 -14.63 0.58
CA VAL A 438 -18.05 -15.39 0.92
C VAL A 438 -17.78 -15.23 2.41
N TYR A 439 -17.48 -16.31 3.10
CA TYR A 439 -17.12 -16.30 4.53
C TYR A 439 -15.63 -16.63 4.67
N PRO A 440 -14.74 -15.62 4.54
CA PRO A 440 -13.31 -15.87 4.66
C PRO A 440 -12.96 -16.23 6.10
N GLN A 441 -12.24 -17.33 6.30
CA GLN A 441 -11.64 -17.66 7.61
C GLN A 441 -10.45 -16.76 7.91
N TRP A 442 -9.76 -16.34 6.85
CA TRP A 442 -8.76 -15.30 6.88
C TRP A 442 -8.57 -14.70 5.48
N VAL A 443 -8.08 -13.47 5.45
CA VAL A 443 -7.70 -12.76 4.22
C VAL A 443 -6.23 -12.38 4.27
N LEU A 444 -5.57 -12.34 3.11
CA LEU A 444 -4.17 -12.01 2.96
C LEU A 444 -4.01 -10.84 1.99
N ASN A 445 -3.26 -9.82 2.41
CA ASN A 445 -2.72 -8.79 1.54
C ASN A 445 -1.19 -8.86 1.53
N SER A 446 -0.59 -9.11 0.36
CA SER A 446 0.84 -9.39 0.24
C SER A 446 1.51 -8.55 -0.85
N ASN A 447 2.70 -8.04 -0.54
CA ASN A 447 3.61 -7.44 -1.53
C ASN A 447 4.48 -8.47 -2.25
N GLY A 448 4.33 -9.74 -1.87
CA GLY A 448 4.94 -10.89 -2.50
C GLY A 448 5.80 -11.73 -1.54
N TYR A 449 6.70 -11.09 -0.79
CA TYR A 449 7.56 -11.77 0.20
C TYR A 449 7.01 -11.62 1.62
N PHE A 450 6.30 -10.53 1.88
CA PHE A 450 5.63 -10.28 3.14
C PHE A 450 4.12 -10.22 2.94
N GLY A 451 3.39 -10.38 4.03
CA GLY A 451 1.94 -10.29 4.00
C GLY A 451 1.34 -9.93 5.34
N ILE A 452 0.14 -9.37 5.25
CA ILE A 452 -0.75 -9.12 6.37
C ILE A 452 -1.91 -10.11 6.23
N ILE A 453 -2.00 -11.05 7.17
CA ILE A 453 -3.12 -11.99 7.28
C ILE A 453 -4.03 -11.49 8.39
N LEU A 454 -5.28 -11.22 8.05
CA LEU A 454 -6.33 -10.91 9.02
C LEU A 454 -7.21 -12.13 9.21
N THR A 455 -7.22 -12.65 10.43
CA THR A 455 -8.02 -13.80 10.83
C THR A 455 -9.07 -13.35 11.85
N PRO A 456 -10.36 -13.28 11.48
CA PRO A 456 -11.42 -13.13 12.47
C PRO A 456 -11.41 -14.31 13.46
N LEU A 457 -11.43 -14.01 14.75
CA LEU A 457 -11.55 -15.02 15.82
C LEU A 457 -13.01 -15.32 16.18
N MET A 458 -13.94 -14.81 15.38
CA MET A 458 -15.38 -15.01 15.49
C MET A 458 -16.05 -14.95 14.12
N ASP A 459 -17.36 -15.15 14.10
CA ASP A 459 -18.15 -15.02 12.88
C ASP A 459 -18.30 -13.55 12.48
N ILE A 460 -17.93 -13.25 11.24
CA ILE A 460 -18.09 -11.94 10.61
C ILE A 460 -19.10 -12.02 9.46
N PRO A 461 -19.69 -10.89 9.03
CA PRO A 461 -20.60 -10.88 7.90
C PRO A 461 -19.96 -11.40 6.62
N ALA A 462 -20.79 -11.91 5.71
CA ALA A 462 -20.32 -12.49 4.46
C ALA A 462 -19.76 -11.42 3.51
N GLY A 463 -18.44 -11.37 3.37
CA GLY A 463 -17.81 -10.70 2.26
C GLY A 463 -16.38 -10.25 2.50
N TYR A 464 -15.83 -9.59 1.49
CA TYR A 464 -14.59 -8.82 1.58
C TYR A 464 -14.65 -7.63 0.61
N GLY A 465 -13.92 -6.58 0.95
CA GLY A 465 -13.64 -5.44 0.07
C GLY A 465 -12.20 -5.49 -0.42
N ALA A 466 -11.96 -5.05 -1.65
CA ALA A 466 -10.61 -4.89 -2.19
C ALA A 466 -10.49 -3.51 -2.84
N LEU A 467 -9.53 -2.71 -2.39
CA LEU A 467 -9.36 -1.32 -2.77
C LEU A 467 -8.05 -1.10 -3.53
N TYR A 468 -8.13 -0.28 -4.59
CA TYR A 468 -6.99 0.25 -5.35
C TYR A 468 -6.70 1.66 -4.84
N ILE A 469 -5.43 1.90 -4.50
CA ILE A 469 -4.98 3.18 -3.99
C ILE A 469 -3.93 3.73 -4.96
N PRO A 470 -4.10 4.94 -5.51
CA PRO A 470 -3.08 5.57 -6.34
C PRO A 470 -1.77 5.68 -5.55
N GLY A 471 -0.64 5.29 -6.18
CA GLY A 471 0.65 5.41 -5.51
C GLY A 471 1.06 6.85 -5.21
N SER A 472 0.48 7.85 -5.88
CA SER A 472 0.65 9.27 -5.51
C SER A 472 -0.01 9.64 -4.18
N THR A 473 -1.04 8.91 -3.76
CA THR A 473 -1.76 9.15 -2.50
C THR A 473 -1.03 8.51 -1.33
N VAL A 474 -0.59 7.26 -1.51
CA VAL A 474 0.22 6.53 -0.53
C VAL A 474 1.52 6.10 -1.22
N PRO A 475 2.53 6.98 -1.27
CA PRO A 475 3.80 6.72 -1.96
C PRO A 475 4.59 5.59 -1.31
N THR A 476 5.41 4.94 -2.12
CA THR A 476 6.41 3.97 -1.64
C THR A 476 7.68 4.71 -1.26
N ARG A 477 8.36 4.26 -0.19
CA ARG A 477 9.68 4.79 0.18
C ARG A 477 10.73 4.66 -0.94
N LEU A 478 10.55 3.69 -1.84
CA LEU A 478 11.46 3.49 -2.98
C LEU A 478 11.50 4.69 -3.92
N SER A 479 10.45 5.54 -3.92
CA SER A 479 10.43 6.77 -4.71
C SER A 479 11.45 7.81 -4.25
N ALA A 480 11.90 7.73 -2.98
CA ALA A 480 12.93 8.60 -2.43
C ALA A 480 14.36 8.23 -2.88
N LEU A 481 14.56 7.05 -3.47
CA LEU A 481 15.87 6.61 -3.96
C LEU A 481 16.32 7.46 -5.15
N LYS A 482 17.33 8.31 -4.92
CA LYS A 482 17.95 9.14 -5.97
C LYS A 482 19.14 8.45 -6.65
N ALA A 483 19.83 7.57 -5.92
CA ALA A 483 21.16 7.07 -6.29
C ALA A 483 21.23 6.28 -7.60
N ARG A 484 20.15 5.63 -8.04
CA ARG A 484 20.18 4.78 -9.24
C ARG A 484 19.86 5.49 -10.55
N ASN A 485 19.52 6.78 -10.57
CA ASN A 485 18.89 7.45 -11.74
C ASN A 485 17.71 6.64 -12.35
N GLN A 486 17.22 5.63 -11.63
CA GLN A 486 16.00 4.89 -11.84
C GLN A 486 15.07 5.43 -10.77
N ALA A 487 14.33 6.48 -11.11
CA ALA A 487 13.22 6.86 -10.26
C ALA A 487 12.27 5.65 -10.18
N TYR A 488 11.86 5.26 -8.98
CA TYR A 488 10.69 4.40 -8.77
C TYR A 488 9.48 5.33 -8.60
N PRO A 489 8.94 5.91 -9.68
CA PRO A 489 7.89 6.91 -9.55
C PRO A 489 6.68 6.27 -8.88
N ALA A 490 6.13 6.94 -7.86
CA ALA A 490 5.02 6.41 -7.09
C ALA A 490 3.80 6.05 -7.99
N SER A 491 3.62 6.75 -9.11
CA SER A 491 2.57 6.47 -10.11
C SER A 491 2.63 5.07 -10.75
N LYS A 492 3.80 4.41 -10.79
CA LYS A 492 3.95 3.04 -11.31
C LYS A 492 3.65 1.96 -10.27
N TYR A 493 3.52 2.33 -9.00
CA TYR A 493 3.40 1.41 -7.87
C TYR A 493 2.15 1.70 -7.03
N PRO A 494 0.96 1.32 -7.53
CA PRO A 494 -0.28 1.48 -6.77
C PRO A 494 -0.26 0.66 -5.48
N GLY A 495 -0.98 1.16 -4.47
CA GLY A 495 -1.27 0.45 -3.23
C GLY A 495 -2.53 -0.41 -3.37
N TYR A 496 -2.59 -1.46 -2.55
CA TYR A 496 -3.76 -2.34 -2.47
C TYR A 496 -4.09 -2.62 -1.01
N GLU A 497 -5.37 -2.70 -0.73
CA GLU A 497 -5.90 -2.97 0.60
C GLU A 497 -7.06 -3.96 0.52
N ILE A 498 -7.10 -4.92 1.46
CA ILE A 498 -8.26 -5.79 1.68
C ILE A 498 -9.02 -5.33 2.92
N LEU A 499 -10.35 -5.38 2.87
CA LEU A 499 -11.23 -4.98 3.94
C LEU A 499 -12.16 -6.12 4.34
N LEU A 500 -12.45 -6.24 5.64
CA LEU A 500 -13.42 -7.19 6.19
C LEU A 500 -14.62 -6.45 6.77
N PRO A 501 -15.86 -6.89 6.51
CA PRO A 501 -17.02 -6.28 7.13
C PRO A 501 -17.05 -6.58 8.63
N LEU A 502 -17.48 -5.60 9.44
CA LEU A 502 -17.74 -5.80 10.86
C LEU A 502 -19.23 -6.05 11.12
N PRO A 503 -19.60 -6.85 12.15
CA PRO A 503 -21.00 -7.05 12.51
C PRO A 503 -21.67 -5.74 12.94
N LYS A 504 -22.99 -5.65 12.72
CA LYS A 504 -23.78 -4.44 13.02
C LYS A 504 -24.07 -4.22 14.50
N SER A 505 -24.03 -5.30 15.28
CA SER A 505 -24.44 -5.29 16.68
C SER A 505 -23.43 -4.55 17.56
N LYS A 506 -23.86 -4.14 18.75
CA LYS A 506 -22.93 -3.82 19.83
C LYS A 506 -22.13 -5.07 20.23
N GLY A 507 -20.83 -4.95 20.50
CA GLY A 507 -20.04 -6.09 20.92
C GLY A 507 -18.52 -5.87 20.88
N SER A 508 -17.79 -6.89 21.33
CA SER A 508 -16.34 -6.99 21.18
C SER A 508 -16.02 -7.90 19.99
N TYR A 509 -15.11 -7.45 19.12
CA TYR A 509 -14.68 -8.14 17.93
C TYR A 509 -13.16 -8.38 17.95
N ARG A 510 -12.75 -9.65 17.95
CA ARG A 510 -11.34 -10.05 18.03
C ARG A 510 -10.82 -10.54 16.70
N PHE A 511 -9.64 -10.03 16.34
CA PHE A 511 -8.89 -10.38 15.15
C PHE A 511 -7.47 -10.77 15.55
N LEU A 512 -6.98 -11.84 14.94
CA LEU A 512 -5.55 -12.10 14.90
C LEU A 512 -4.99 -11.47 13.62
N THR A 513 -3.92 -10.70 13.77
CA THR A 513 -3.18 -10.14 12.64
C THR A 513 -1.79 -10.73 12.61
N TYR A 514 -1.45 -11.45 11.54
CA TYR A 514 -0.06 -11.78 11.22
C TYR A 514 0.47 -10.75 10.24
N ALA A 515 1.54 -10.05 10.56
CA ALA A 515 2.09 -8.99 9.74
C ALA A 515 3.60 -9.20 9.59
N GLY A 516 4.00 -10.04 8.64
CA GLY A 516 5.35 -10.57 8.61
C GLY A 516 5.76 -11.28 7.32
N PRO A 517 6.91 -11.95 7.32
CA PRO A 517 7.44 -12.65 6.16
C PRO A 517 6.60 -13.90 5.84
N LEU A 518 6.27 -14.14 4.57
CA LEU A 518 5.58 -15.36 4.16
C LEU A 518 6.57 -16.53 4.09
N ALA A 519 6.95 -17.06 5.26
CA ALA A 519 7.97 -18.07 5.43
C ALA A 519 7.43 -19.32 6.13
N GLU A 520 7.84 -20.50 5.64
CA GLU A 520 7.45 -21.78 6.22
C GLU A 520 7.73 -21.91 7.74
N PRO A 521 8.89 -21.49 8.29
CA PRO A 521 9.14 -21.65 9.73
C PRO A 521 8.21 -20.80 10.61
N THR A 522 7.90 -19.56 10.21
CA THR A 522 7.05 -18.66 11.01
C THR A 522 5.59 -19.09 10.93
N LEU A 523 5.11 -19.40 9.73
CA LEU A 523 3.72 -19.82 9.53
C LEU A 523 3.42 -21.21 10.12
N LYS A 524 4.40 -22.14 10.16
CA LYS A 524 4.25 -23.43 10.85
C LYS A 524 4.04 -23.27 12.34
N VAL A 525 4.79 -22.38 12.97
CA VAL A 525 4.65 -22.08 14.39
C VAL A 525 3.27 -21.48 14.64
N LEU A 526 2.86 -20.52 13.81
CA LEU A 526 1.54 -19.92 13.88
C LEU A 526 0.41 -20.96 13.71
N ASP A 527 0.48 -21.81 12.68
CA ASP A 527 -0.49 -22.90 12.45
C ASP A 527 -0.58 -23.82 13.67
N LYS A 528 0.56 -24.22 14.25
CA LYS A 528 0.60 -25.09 15.44
C LYS A 528 -0.05 -24.43 16.64
N THR A 529 0.29 -23.18 16.93
CA THR A 529 -0.25 -22.42 18.07
C THR A 529 -1.75 -22.26 17.95
N TYR A 530 -2.25 -21.89 16.77
CA TYR A 530 -3.68 -21.68 16.54
C TYR A 530 -4.49 -22.97 16.40
N THR A 531 -3.88 -24.05 15.92
CA THR A 531 -4.51 -25.39 15.97
C THR A 531 -4.78 -25.78 17.43
N GLY A 532 -3.87 -25.47 18.35
CA GLY A 532 -4.07 -25.70 19.78
C GLY A 532 -5.22 -24.89 20.39
N ILE A 533 -5.50 -23.70 19.86
CA ILE A 533 -6.55 -22.79 20.35
C ILE A 533 -7.92 -23.12 19.74
N LYS A 534 -8.02 -23.22 18.40
CA LYS A 534 -9.29 -23.45 17.68
C LYS A 534 -9.64 -24.93 17.50
N GLY A 535 -8.71 -25.85 17.72
CA GLY A 535 -8.89 -27.30 17.50
C GLY A 535 -8.77 -27.74 16.03
N GLU A 536 -8.74 -26.79 15.08
CA GLU A 536 -8.53 -27.04 13.65
C GLU A 536 -7.36 -26.22 13.11
N ASN A 537 -6.66 -26.77 12.10
CA ASN A 537 -5.53 -26.08 11.49
C ASN A 537 -6.01 -24.93 10.60
N PRO A 538 -5.55 -23.69 10.80
CA PRO A 538 -5.96 -22.55 9.99
C PRO A 538 -5.33 -22.52 8.58
N HIS A 539 -4.36 -23.39 8.29
CA HIS A 539 -3.69 -23.52 6.99
C HIS A 539 -2.99 -22.25 6.49
N TYR A 540 -2.36 -21.48 7.38
CA TYR A 540 -1.61 -20.28 6.98
C TYR A 540 -0.46 -20.61 6.04
N LEU A 541 0.11 -21.82 6.09
CA LEU A 541 1.14 -22.25 5.12
C LEU A 541 0.68 -22.19 3.66
N ASP A 542 -0.61 -22.37 3.37
CA ASP A 542 -1.14 -22.30 2.01
C ASP A 542 -1.01 -20.87 1.42
N SER A 543 -0.87 -19.85 2.28
CA SER A 543 -0.60 -18.47 1.87
C SER A 543 0.67 -18.37 0.99
N ILE A 544 1.64 -19.26 1.19
CA ILE A 544 2.83 -19.41 0.34
C ILE A 544 2.42 -20.21 -0.91
N SER A 545 2.16 -19.52 -2.01
CA SER A 545 1.85 -20.19 -3.28
C SER A 545 2.84 -19.84 -4.37
N PHE A 546 3.23 -20.85 -5.15
CA PHE A 546 3.99 -20.67 -6.39
C PHE A 546 3.17 -19.88 -7.43
N ARG A 547 3.87 -19.22 -8.36
CA ARG A 547 3.29 -18.26 -9.30
C ARG A 547 3.49 -18.77 -10.74
N GLY A 548 2.56 -18.47 -11.65
CA GLY A 548 2.73 -18.74 -13.09
C GLY A 548 1.58 -19.51 -13.77
N ILE A 549 1.59 -19.53 -15.11
CA ILE A 549 0.59 -20.24 -15.94
C ILE A 549 0.79 -21.76 -15.90
N PHE A 550 2.02 -22.22 -15.57
CA PHE A 550 2.38 -23.63 -15.49
C PHE A 550 2.51 -24.14 -14.05
N VAL A 551 1.91 -23.48 -13.06
CA VAL A 551 2.04 -23.84 -11.63
C VAL A 551 1.74 -25.31 -11.35
N PHE A 552 0.75 -25.90 -12.03
CA PHE A 552 0.44 -27.32 -11.87
C PHE A 552 1.64 -28.24 -12.20
N ILE A 553 2.47 -27.85 -13.18
CA ILE A 553 3.67 -28.57 -13.56
C ILE A 553 4.85 -28.12 -12.69
N THR A 554 5.04 -26.82 -12.46
CA THR A 554 6.26 -26.28 -11.83
C THR A 554 6.27 -26.40 -10.32
N ALA A 555 5.11 -26.32 -9.65
CA ALA A 555 5.00 -26.42 -8.19
C ALA A 555 5.61 -27.71 -7.60
N PRO A 556 5.31 -28.93 -8.10
CA PRO A 556 5.91 -30.14 -7.53
C PRO A 556 7.43 -30.16 -7.69
N PHE A 557 7.97 -29.69 -8.83
CA PHE A 557 9.41 -29.56 -9.01
C PHE A 557 10.00 -28.50 -8.07
N ALA A 558 9.38 -27.33 -7.94
CA ALA A 558 9.88 -26.26 -7.08
C ALA A 558 9.90 -26.70 -5.61
N SER A 559 8.86 -27.37 -5.14
CA SER A 559 8.80 -27.97 -3.81
C SER A 559 9.90 -29.02 -3.60
N LEU A 560 10.11 -29.92 -4.57
CA LEU A 560 11.18 -30.92 -4.50
C LEU A 560 12.57 -30.27 -4.44
N LEU A 561 12.83 -29.29 -5.31
CA LEU A 561 14.09 -28.53 -5.33
C LEU A 561 14.30 -27.81 -4.01
N PHE A 562 13.26 -27.21 -3.43
CA PHE A 562 13.34 -26.52 -2.15
C PHE A 562 13.67 -27.47 -0.99
N ILE A 563 13.06 -28.66 -0.95
CA ILE A 563 13.36 -29.67 0.08
C ILE A 563 14.84 -30.06 0.03
N ILE A 564 15.35 -30.36 -1.16
CA ILE A 564 16.75 -30.75 -1.35
C ILE A 564 17.69 -29.58 -1.02
N MET A 565 17.33 -28.36 -1.43
CA MET A 565 18.11 -27.16 -1.14
C MET A 565 18.15 -26.85 0.37
N LYS A 566 17.04 -27.03 1.09
CA LYS A 566 16.99 -26.92 2.56
C LYS A 566 17.94 -27.94 3.22
N PHE A 567 17.94 -29.18 2.75
CA PHE A 567 18.87 -30.20 3.24
C PHE A 567 20.33 -29.76 3.06
N PHE A 568 20.69 -29.26 1.87
CA PHE A 568 22.04 -28.73 1.66
C PHE A 568 22.34 -27.48 2.49
N LYS A 569 21.35 -26.61 2.73
CA LYS A 569 21.51 -25.41 3.57
C LYS A 569 21.79 -25.76 5.03
N ILE A 570 21.17 -26.82 5.55
CA ILE A 570 21.44 -27.32 6.91
C ILE A 570 22.91 -27.76 7.03
N ILE A 571 23.46 -28.37 5.97
CA ILE A 571 24.86 -28.84 5.95
C ILE A 571 25.86 -27.70 5.75
N THR A 572 25.59 -26.78 4.82
CA THR A 572 26.56 -25.77 4.38
C THR A 572 26.45 -24.44 5.11
N GLY A 573 25.30 -24.13 5.72
CA GLY A 573 25.03 -22.82 6.27
C GLY A 573 24.89 -21.69 5.23
N SER A 574 24.94 -21.96 3.92
CA SER A 574 24.84 -20.92 2.87
C SER A 574 23.90 -21.32 1.75
N TRP A 575 22.88 -20.49 1.48
CA TRP A 575 21.92 -20.73 0.41
C TRP A 575 22.57 -20.76 -0.98
N GLY A 576 23.57 -19.91 -1.24
CA GLY A 576 24.27 -19.90 -2.52
C GLY A 576 25.04 -21.20 -2.78
N ILE A 577 25.72 -21.75 -1.76
CA ILE A 577 26.38 -23.07 -1.87
C ILE A 577 25.34 -24.18 -2.04
N SER A 578 24.19 -24.10 -1.36
CA SER A 578 23.11 -25.06 -1.51
C SER A 578 22.57 -25.12 -2.94
N ILE A 579 22.51 -23.98 -3.64
CA ILE A 579 22.14 -23.93 -5.07
C ILE A 579 23.17 -24.69 -5.91
N ILE A 580 24.47 -24.51 -5.66
CA ILE A 580 25.54 -25.20 -6.41
C ILE A 580 25.45 -26.72 -6.17
N LEU A 581 25.30 -27.15 -4.91
CA LEU A 581 25.17 -28.57 -4.56
C LEU A 581 23.89 -29.20 -5.14
N LEU A 582 22.78 -28.47 -5.14
CA LEU A 582 21.55 -28.88 -5.84
C LEU A 582 21.82 -29.11 -7.31
N THR A 583 22.56 -28.21 -7.97
CA THR A 583 22.93 -28.37 -9.38
C THR A 583 23.81 -29.60 -9.60
N VAL A 584 24.80 -29.85 -8.74
CA VAL A 584 25.63 -31.06 -8.80
C VAL A 584 24.77 -32.32 -8.67
N PHE A 585 23.86 -32.34 -7.69
CA PHE A 585 22.94 -33.46 -7.48
C PHE A 585 22.07 -33.74 -8.71
N LEU A 586 21.43 -32.71 -9.28
CA LEU A 586 20.62 -32.85 -10.49
C LEU A 586 21.45 -33.33 -11.69
N LYS A 587 22.69 -32.85 -11.84
CA LYS A 587 23.59 -33.30 -12.91
C LYS A 587 23.98 -34.76 -12.78
N LEU A 588 24.21 -35.24 -11.54
CA LEU A 588 24.50 -36.65 -11.28
C LEU A 588 23.27 -37.52 -11.57
N LEU A 589 22.08 -37.09 -11.14
CA LEU A 589 20.82 -37.79 -11.41
C LEU A 589 20.56 -37.92 -12.92
N LEU A 590 20.79 -36.83 -13.67
CA LEU A 590 20.59 -36.77 -15.12
C LEU A 590 21.82 -37.24 -15.91
N TYR A 591 22.89 -37.70 -15.24
CA TYR A 591 24.13 -38.13 -15.88
C TYR A 591 23.92 -39.19 -16.99
N PRO A 592 23.20 -40.31 -16.77
CA PRO A 592 23.06 -41.35 -17.80
C PRO A 592 22.36 -40.82 -19.05
N LEU A 593 21.38 -39.95 -18.85
CA LEU A 593 20.61 -39.34 -19.93
C LEU A 593 21.44 -38.36 -20.75
N ASN A 594 22.20 -37.50 -20.07
CA ASN A 594 23.13 -36.58 -20.72
C ASN A 594 24.23 -37.35 -21.46
N ALA A 595 24.78 -38.42 -20.88
CA ALA A 595 25.78 -39.27 -21.54
C ALA A 595 25.22 -39.94 -22.81
N TRP A 596 23.95 -40.35 -22.81
CA TRP A 596 23.26 -40.86 -23.98
C TRP A 596 23.12 -39.79 -25.08
N SER A 597 22.72 -38.58 -24.73
CA SER A 597 22.64 -37.45 -25.66
C SER A 597 24.02 -37.12 -26.27
N ILE A 598 25.06 -37.07 -25.44
CA ILE A 598 26.45 -36.84 -25.86
C ILE A 598 26.92 -37.90 -26.86
N ARG A 599 26.66 -39.19 -26.57
CA ARG A 599 27.01 -40.29 -27.48
C ARG A 599 26.32 -40.16 -28.83
N SER A 600 25.04 -39.77 -28.84
CA SER A 600 24.30 -39.55 -30.07
C SER A 600 24.84 -38.37 -30.89
N MET A 601 25.17 -37.25 -30.24
CA MET A 601 25.83 -36.12 -30.88
C MET A 601 27.19 -36.48 -31.49
N ARG A 602 27.99 -37.30 -30.80
CA ARG A 602 29.27 -37.81 -31.35
C ARG A 602 29.06 -38.68 -32.59
N ARG A 603 28.04 -39.54 -32.63
CA ARG A 603 27.70 -40.30 -33.85
C ARG A 603 27.27 -39.40 -35.00
N MET A 604 26.48 -38.35 -34.72
CA MET A 604 26.13 -37.34 -35.73
C MET A 604 27.36 -36.62 -36.28
N GLN A 605 28.34 -36.28 -35.42
CA GLN A 605 29.60 -35.68 -35.86
C GLN A 605 30.38 -36.60 -36.80
N ILE A 606 30.43 -37.90 -36.53
CA ILE A 606 31.08 -38.90 -37.41
C ILE A 606 30.36 -38.99 -38.77
N LEU A 607 29.03 -38.86 -38.81
CA LEU A 607 28.24 -38.88 -40.04
C LEU A 607 28.29 -37.57 -40.85
N SER A 608 28.71 -36.45 -40.24
CA SER A 608 28.79 -35.13 -40.86
C SER A 608 29.46 -35.09 -42.26
N PRO A 609 30.65 -35.69 -42.49
CA PRO A 609 31.27 -35.70 -43.81
C PRO A 609 30.43 -36.45 -44.87
N HIS A 610 29.67 -37.48 -44.49
CA HIS A 610 28.80 -38.20 -45.41
C HIS A 610 27.53 -37.40 -45.74
N ILE A 611 27.00 -36.66 -44.75
CA ILE A 611 25.91 -35.71 -44.97
C ILE A 611 26.32 -34.65 -45.99
N GLN A 612 27.56 -34.16 -45.94
CA GLN A 612 28.10 -33.22 -46.93
C GLN A 612 28.12 -33.82 -48.34
N GLN A 613 28.59 -35.06 -48.48
CA GLN A 613 28.62 -35.74 -49.77
C GLN A 613 27.22 -35.88 -50.37
N ILE A 614 26.22 -36.20 -49.55
CA ILE A 614 24.81 -36.26 -49.98
C ILE A 614 24.31 -34.87 -50.41
N GLN A 615 24.58 -33.82 -49.62
CA GLN A 615 24.16 -32.45 -49.92
C GLN A 615 24.80 -31.92 -51.21
N GLN A 616 26.09 -32.21 -51.45
CA GLN A 616 26.79 -31.84 -52.68
C GLN A 616 26.25 -32.62 -53.89
N LYS A 617 26.00 -33.93 -53.74
CA LYS A 617 25.47 -34.79 -54.80
C LYS A 617 24.06 -34.39 -55.26
N TYR A 618 23.21 -33.96 -54.34
CA TYR A 618 21.81 -33.61 -54.60
C TYR A 618 21.54 -32.10 -54.47
N LYS A 619 22.49 -31.24 -54.82
CA LYS A 619 22.38 -29.77 -54.68
C LYS A 619 21.14 -29.19 -55.39
N ASN A 620 20.73 -29.79 -56.50
CA ASN A 620 19.56 -29.37 -57.29
C ASN A 620 18.25 -30.06 -56.87
N GLU A 621 18.29 -31.02 -55.94
CA GLU A 621 17.14 -31.83 -55.49
C GLU A 621 17.05 -31.87 -53.94
N PRO A 622 16.70 -30.76 -53.27
CA PRO A 622 16.75 -30.65 -51.81
C PRO A 622 15.85 -31.67 -51.08
N LYS A 623 14.70 -32.02 -51.66
CA LYS A 623 13.81 -33.06 -51.10
C LYS A 623 14.47 -34.43 -51.07
N ARG A 624 15.23 -34.78 -52.12
CA ARG A 624 15.94 -36.07 -52.22
C ARG A 624 17.15 -36.09 -51.29
N ALA A 625 17.87 -34.98 -51.17
CA ALA A 625 18.93 -34.82 -50.18
C ALA A 625 18.43 -35.08 -48.75
N GLN A 626 17.28 -34.50 -48.37
CA GLN A 626 16.69 -34.71 -47.03
C GLN A 626 16.29 -36.18 -46.78
N MET A 627 15.71 -36.86 -47.78
CA MET A 627 15.33 -38.28 -47.66
C MET A 627 16.55 -39.20 -47.48
N GLU A 628 17.64 -38.97 -48.22
CA GLU A 628 18.88 -39.73 -48.10
C GLU A 628 19.58 -39.47 -46.76
N ILE A 629 19.59 -38.21 -46.28
CA ILE A 629 20.10 -37.86 -44.94
C ILE A 629 19.30 -38.59 -43.85
N MET A 630 17.97 -38.63 -43.97
CA MET A 630 17.11 -39.32 -43.01
C MET A 630 17.33 -40.84 -43.05
N THR A 631 17.56 -41.40 -44.25
CA THR A 631 17.88 -42.82 -44.43
C THR A 631 19.22 -43.15 -43.77
N LEU A 632 20.24 -42.31 -43.97
CA LEU A 632 21.54 -42.45 -43.33
C LEU A 632 21.43 -42.43 -41.79
N TYR A 633 20.62 -41.52 -41.23
CA TYR A 633 20.35 -41.49 -39.79
C TYR A 633 19.65 -42.75 -39.29
N LYS A 634 18.64 -43.25 -40.02
CA LYS A 634 17.93 -44.49 -39.69
C LYS A 634 18.85 -45.71 -39.72
N THR A 635 19.67 -45.87 -40.76
CA THR A 635 20.62 -46.99 -40.88
C THR A 635 21.64 -47.02 -39.75
N ASN A 636 22.08 -45.84 -39.30
CA ASN A 636 23.06 -45.72 -38.22
C ASN A 636 22.43 -45.60 -36.82
N LYS A 637 21.10 -45.75 -36.71
CA LYS A 637 20.32 -45.62 -35.46
C LYS A 637 20.64 -44.33 -34.70
N VAL A 638 20.79 -43.23 -35.44
CA VAL A 638 21.03 -41.89 -34.90
C VAL A 638 19.74 -41.09 -34.98
N ASN A 639 19.30 -40.51 -33.87
CA ASN A 639 18.10 -39.69 -33.84
C ASN A 639 18.49 -38.20 -33.64
N PRO A 640 18.15 -37.30 -34.57
CA PRO A 640 18.53 -35.88 -34.50
C PRO A 640 17.95 -35.13 -33.30
N ILE A 641 16.82 -35.58 -32.73
CA ILE A 641 16.16 -34.93 -31.58
C ILE A 641 16.92 -35.17 -30.27
N THR A 642 17.73 -36.23 -30.21
CA THR A 642 18.44 -36.63 -28.98
C THR A 642 19.48 -35.61 -28.53
N GLY A 643 19.95 -34.73 -29.42
CA GLY A 643 20.87 -33.64 -29.10
C GLY A 643 20.23 -32.47 -28.34
N CYS A 644 18.92 -32.22 -28.52
CA CYS A 644 18.20 -31.16 -27.79
C CYS A 644 17.42 -31.68 -26.57
N PHE A 645 17.33 -33.01 -26.39
CA PHE A 645 16.63 -33.63 -25.27
C PHE A 645 17.12 -33.16 -23.88
N PRO A 646 18.43 -32.97 -23.64
CA PRO A 646 18.90 -32.42 -22.36
C PRO A 646 18.33 -31.04 -22.06
N LEU A 647 18.20 -30.17 -23.08
CA LEU A 647 17.66 -28.82 -22.92
C LEU A 647 16.18 -28.86 -22.55
N LEU A 648 15.40 -29.75 -23.17
CA LEU A 648 13.97 -29.91 -22.90
C LEU A 648 13.69 -30.37 -21.48
N ILE A 649 14.48 -31.31 -20.96
CA ILE A 649 14.34 -31.77 -19.57
C ILE A 649 14.84 -30.73 -18.58
N GLN A 650 15.86 -29.95 -18.93
CA GLN A 650 16.38 -28.90 -18.08
C GLN A 650 15.38 -27.74 -17.92
N LEU A 651 14.55 -27.46 -18.93
CA LEU A 651 13.65 -26.31 -18.95
C LEU A 651 12.64 -26.29 -17.78
N PRO A 652 11.92 -27.39 -17.45
CA PRO A 652 11.08 -27.45 -16.25
C PRO A 652 11.83 -27.14 -14.95
N PHE A 653 13.05 -27.66 -14.77
CA PHE A 653 13.86 -27.38 -13.58
C PHE A 653 14.31 -25.92 -13.52
N LEU A 654 14.63 -25.31 -14.66
CA LEU A 654 14.96 -23.89 -14.75
C LEU A 654 13.77 -23.01 -14.32
N ILE A 655 12.58 -23.29 -14.86
CA ILE A 655 11.36 -22.54 -14.52
C ILE A 655 11.02 -22.74 -13.04
N ALA A 656 11.10 -23.97 -12.54
CA ALA A 656 10.88 -24.28 -11.13
C ALA A 656 11.85 -23.55 -10.20
N MET A 657 13.14 -23.45 -10.59
CA MET A 657 14.14 -22.71 -9.82
C MET A 657 13.86 -21.20 -9.81
N PHE A 658 13.44 -20.65 -10.95
CA PHE A 658 13.05 -19.24 -11.06
C PHE A 658 11.82 -18.93 -10.20
N ASP A 659 10.79 -19.77 -10.26
CA ASP A 659 9.59 -19.64 -9.44
C ASP A 659 9.95 -19.74 -7.94
N LEU A 660 10.84 -20.67 -7.58
CA LEU A 660 11.30 -20.87 -6.20
C LEU A 660 12.02 -19.64 -5.64
N LEU A 661 12.92 -19.03 -6.41
CA LEU A 661 13.62 -17.80 -6.02
C LEU A 661 12.65 -16.64 -5.80
N LYS A 662 11.57 -16.58 -6.59
CA LYS A 662 10.55 -15.51 -6.49
C LYS A 662 9.49 -15.76 -5.43
N SER A 663 9.22 -17.00 -5.04
CA SER A 663 8.20 -17.34 -4.04
C SER A 663 8.75 -17.51 -2.64
N SER A 664 10.01 -17.94 -2.50
CA SER A 664 10.57 -18.27 -1.18
C SER A 664 11.15 -17.04 -0.50
N PHE A 665 10.52 -16.63 0.61
CA PHE A 665 11.05 -15.58 1.48
C PHE A 665 12.47 -15.90 1.99
N LEU A 666 12.79 -17.16 2.29
CA LEU A 666 14.09 -17.53 2.88
C LEU A 666 15.29 -17.22 1.98
N LEU A 667 15.06 -17.04 0.68
CA LEU A 667 16.09 -16.67 -0.30
C LEU A 667 16.23 -15.14 -0.43
N ARG A 668 15.23 -14.37 0.02
CA ARG A 668 15.25 -12.90 0.01
C ARG A 668 16.35 -12.39 0.95
N GLY A 669 17.26 -11.59 0.40
CA GLY A 669 18.38 -11.03 1.16
C GLY A 669 19.38 -12.08 1.65
N ALA A 670 19.32 -13.31 1.13
CA ALA A 670 20.34 -14.31 1.41
C ALA A 670 21.63 -13.92 0.68
N SER A 671 22.68 -13.61 1.45
CA SER A 671 24.02 -13.33 0.90
C SER A 671 24.75 -14.63 0.54
N PHE A 672 25.50 -14.59 -0.57
CA PHE A 672 26.41 -15.67 -0.99
C PHE A 672 27.86 -15.21 -0.93
N ILE A 673 28.18 -14.07 -1.54
CA ILE A 673 29.50 -13.44 -1.49
C ILE A 673 29.29 -12.03 -0.95
N PRO A 674 29.62 -11.76 0.33
CA PRO A 674 29.42 -10.45 0.94
C PRO A 674 30.06 -9.34 0.11
N GLY A 675 29.29 -8.30 -0.21
CA GLY A 675 29.75 -7.15 -0.99
C GLY A 675 29.68 -7.32 -2.52
N TRP A 676 29.27 -8.49 -3.03
CA TRP A 676 28.95 -8.68 -4.46
C TRP A 676 27.56 -9.31 -4.64
N ILE A 677 27.27 -10.40 -3.93
CA ILE A 677 26.00 -11.13 -4.03
C ILE A 677 25.35 -11.13 -2.65
N ASP A 678 24.67 -10.04 -2.32
CA ASP A 678 23.99 -9.87 -1.04
C ASP A 678 22.52 -10.32 -1.07
N ASN A 679 21.96 -10.58 -2.25
CA ASN A 679 20.59 -11.04 -2.40
C ASN A 679 20.45 -11.99 -3.59
N LEU A 680 20.15 -13.27 -3.31
CA LEU A 680 19.94 -14.31 -4.33
C LEU A 680 18.72 -14.07 -5.22
N THR A 681 17.75 -13.25 -4.79
CA THR A 681 16.50 -12.99 -5.52
C THR A 681 16.54 -11.73 -6.38
N ALA A 682 17.58 -10.91 -6.21
CA ALA A 682 17.88 -9.74 -7.03
C ALA A 682 19.01 -10.05 -8.04
N PRO A 683 19.15 -9.24 -9.12
CA PRO A 683 20.32 -9.30 -9.99
C PRO A 683 21.64 -9.11 -9.21
N ASP A 684 22.73 -9.68 -9.69
CA ASP A 684 24.05 -9.51 -9.06
C ASP A 684 24.64 -8.14 -9.39
N VAL A 685 25.17 -7.42 -8.41
CA VAL A 685 25.75 -6.09 -8.62
C VAL A 685 27.17 -6.09 -8.08
N LEU A 686 28.15 -6.04 -8.97
CA LEU A 686 29.56 -5.99 -8.57
C LEU A 686 30.01 -4.56 -8.23
N PHE A 687 29.62 -3.60 -9.06
CA PHE A 687 29.82 -2.17 -8.81
C PHE A 687 28.77 -1.36 -9.59
N SER A 688 28.52 -0.14 -9.13
CA SER A 688 27.59 0.80 -9.74
C SER A 688 28.25 2.15 -10.04
N TRP A 689 27.68 2.92 -10.97
CA TRP A 689 28.16 4.25 -11.35
C TRP A 689 27.00 5.24 -11.52
N LYS A 690 27.31 6.55 -11.54
CA LYS A 690 26.29 7.62 -11.53
C LYS A 690 25.63 7.87 -12.90
N THR A 691 26.33 7.67 -14.02
CA THR A 691 25.88 8.05 -15.37
C THR A 691 25.39 6.85 -16.18
N SER A 692 24.11 6.84 -16.57
CA SER A 692 23.51 5.73 -17.32
C SER A 692 24.19 5.48 -18.66
N VAL A 693 24.65 4.25 -18.86
CA VAL A 693 25.19 3.76 -20.13
C VAL A 693 24.03 3.16 -20.92
N TRP A 694 23.83 3.62 -22.16
CA TRP A 694 22.66 3.32 -23.01
C TRP A 694 22.24 1.83 -23.03
N PHE A 695 23.17 0.87 -22.97
CA PHE A 695 22.85 -0.56 -23.05
C PHE A 695 23.02 -1.36 -21.76
N ILE A 696 23.76 -0.85 -20.77
CA ILE A 696 24.17 -1.60 -19.57
C ILE A 696 23.45 -1.06 -18.32
N GLY A 697 22.98 0.18 -18.35
CA GLY A 697 22.38 0.85 -17.22
C GLY A 697 23.43 1.48 -16.29
N ASN A 698 23.24 1.33 -14.98
CA ASN A 698 24.08 1.91 -13.92
C ASN A 698 24.78 0.87 -13.06
N GLU A 699 24.54 -0.41 -13.31
CA GLU A 699 24.99 -1.52 -12.49
C GLU A 699 25.71 -2.53 -13.38
N PHE A 700 26.84 -3.05 -12.89
CA PHE A 700 27.58 -4.11 -13.57
C PHE A 700 27.24 -5.48 -13.00
N HIS A 701 26.63 -6.33 -13.82
CA HIS A 701 26.30 -7.71 -13.44
C HIS A 701 27.31 -8.67 -14.07
N LEU A 702 28.13 -9.31 -13.24
CA LEU A 702 29.24 -10.17 -13.66
C LEU A 702 28.77 -11.60 -13.97
N LEU A 703 27.82 -12.16 -13.22
CA LEU A 703 27.37 -13.55 -13.43
C LEU A 703 26.81 -13.82 -14.83
N PRO A 704 25.96 -12.95 -15.43
CA PRO A 704 25.47 -13.12 -16.80
C PRO A 704 26.62 -13.10 -17.82
N ILE A 705 27.63 -12.26 -17.61
CA ILE A 705 28.79 -12.15 -18.51
C ILE A 705 29.62 -13.44 -18.45
N LEU A 706 29.88 -13.96 -17.24
CA LEU A 706 30.54 -15.25 -17.05
C LEU A 706 29.73 -16.38 -17.71
N LEU A 707 28.42 -16.36 -17.56
CA LEU A 707 27.51 -17.30 -18.22
C LEU A 707 27.65 -17.23 -19.74
N GLY A 708 27.70 -16.03 -20.33
CA GLY A 708 27.94 -15.82 -21.75
C GLY A 708 29.30 -16.36 -22.22
N ILE A 709 30.36 -16.11 -21.45
CA ILE A 709 31.71 -16.63 -21.72
C ILE A 709 31.71 -18.16 -21.70
N VAL A 710 31.08 -18.77 -20.69
CA VAL A 710 30.99 -20.23 -20.57
C VAL A 710 30.16 -20.83 -21.72
N MET A 711 29.05 -20.20 -22.10
CA MET A 711 28.25 -20.62 -23.26
C MET A 711 29.06 -20.54 -24.56
N PHE A 712 29.82 -19.47 -24.75
CA PHE A 712 30.68 -19.31 -25.91
C PHE A 712 31.80 -20.36 -25.93
N ALA A 713 32.46 -20.61 -24.79
CA ALA A 713 33.46 -21.65 -24.65
C ALA A 713 32.88 -23.04 -24.95
N GLN A 714 31.67 -23.34 -24.46
CA GLN A 714 30.97 -24.59 -24.74
C GLN A 714 30.71 -24.78 -26.24
N GLN A 715 30.26 -23.74 -26.94
CA GLN A 715 30.04 -23.79 -28.39
C GLN A 715 31.33 -23.99 -29.18
N LYS A 716 32.43 -23.36 -28.74
CA LYS A 716 33.76 -23.56 -29.34
C LYS A 716 34.26 -24.98 -29.14
N MET A 717 34.09 -25.58 -27.96
CA MET A 717 34.46 -26.98 -27.71
C MET A 717 33.72 -27.96 -28.62
N VAL A 718 32.43 -27.74 -28.87
CA VAL A 718 31.64 -28.58 -29.80
C VAL A 718 32.16 -28.43 -31.24
N ALA A 719 32.71 -27.27 -31.59
CA ALA A 719 33.13 -26.93 -32.95
C ALA A 719 34.59 -27.24 -33.31
N PHE A 720 35.36 -27.93 -32.45
CA PHE A 720 36.80 -28.20 -32.66
C PHE A 720 37.15 -29.20 -33.80
N HIS A 721 36.27 -29.46 -34.77
CA HIS A 721 36.55 -30.40 -35.87
C HIS A 721 36.81 -29.70 -37.23
N LYS A 722 37.88 -30.15 -37.90
CA LYS A 722 38.58 -29.52 -39.05
C LYS A 722 37.82 -29.34 -40.37
N VAL A 723 36.57 -29.80 -40.50
CA VAL A 723 35.77 -29.62 -41.72
C VAL A 723 34.45 -28.96 -41.35
N VAL A 724 34.37 -27.64 -41.49
CA VAL A 724 33.18 -26.86 -41.13
C VAL A 724 32.28 -26.74 -42.36
N THR A 725 31.12 -27.40 -42.32
CA THR A 725 30.05 -27.20 -43.33
C THR A 725 29.40 -25.82 -43.23
N ASP A 726 28.75 -25.37 -44.31
CA ASP A 726 27.91 -24.16 -44.26
C ASP A 726 26.77 -24.31 -43.23
N GLN A 727 26.21 -25.52 -43.09
CA GLN A 727 25.19 -25.80 -42.08
C GLN A 727 25.75 -25.75 -40.65
N GLN A 728 26.99 -26.18 -40.42
CA GLN A 728 27.67 -26.05 -39.12
C GLN A 728 28.11 -24.61 -38.84
N ARG A 729 28.51 -23.84 -39.85
CA ARG A 729 28.74 -22.38 -39.71
C ARG A 729 27.47 -21.68 -39.28
N GLN A 730 26.33 -22.01 -39.89
CA GLN A 730 25.04 -21.45 -39.51
C GLN A 730 24.66 -21.83 -38.08
N GLN A 731 24.88 -23.08 -37.67
CA GLN A 731 24.66 -23.54 -36.30
C GLN A 731 25.59 -22.84 -35.28
N GLN A 732 26.86 -22.62 -35.63
CA GLN A 732 27.79 -21.85 -34.80
C GLN A 732 27.38 -20.38 -34.69
N ALA A 733 27.01 -19.75 -35.81
CA ALA A 733 26.58 -18.36 -35.82
C ALA A 733 25.30 -18.19 -34.98
N MET A 734 24.33 -19.08 -35.15
CA MET A 734 23.11 -19.13 -34.33
C MET A 734 23.44 -19.37 -32.86
N GLY A 735 24.38 -20.26 -32.55
CA GLY A 735 24.86 -20.49 -31.20
C GLY A 735 25.46 -19.21 -30.59
N ASN A 736 26.39 -18.58 -31.28
CA ASN A 736 27.08 -17.38 -30.76
C ASN A 736 26.07 -16.25 -30.52
N MET A 737 25.13 -16.06 -31.46
CA MET A 737 24.03 -15.11 -31.30
C MET A 737 23.15 -15.46 -30.09
N MET A 738 22.84 -16.74 -29.90
CA MET A 738 22.08 -17.20 -28.75
C MET A 738 22.81 -16.95 -27.44
N ALA A 739 24.14 -17.12 -27.38
CA ALA A 739 24.93 -16.81 -26.19
C ALA A 739 24.85 -15.32 -25.82
N ILE A 740 24.93 -14.43 -26.81
CA ILE A 740 24.79 -12.98 -26.60
C ILE A 740 23.36 -12.65 -26.11
N LEU A 741 22.34 -13.20 -26.77
CA LEU A 741 20.94 -12.97 -26.40
C LEU A 741 20.63 -13.48 -24.99
N PHE A 742 21.07 -14.70 -24.64
CA PHE A 742 20.87 -15.25 -23.31
C PHE A 742 21.62 -14.45 -22.25
N THR A 743 22.82 -13.97 -22.54
CA THR A 743 23.57 -13.08 -21.64
C THR A 743 22.79 -11.79 -21.36
N ALA A 744 22.27 -11.15 -22.40
CA ALA A 744 21.46 -9.93 -22.27
C ALA A 744 20.14 -10.20 -21.51
N MET A 745 19.51 -11.35 -21.74
CA MET A 745 18.27 -11.75 -21.05
C MET A 745 18.50 -12.03 -19.56
N PHE A 746 19.54 -12.81 -19.24
CA PHE A 746 19.91 -13.17 -17.85
C PHE A 746 20.51 -11.99 -17.09
N TYR A 747 20.84 -10.89 -17.78
CA TYR A 747 21.32 -9.67 -17.15
C TYR A 747 20.36 -9.15 -16.06
N ASN A 748 19.05 -9.24 -16.28
CA ASN A 748 18.05 -8.74 -15.31
C ASN A 748 17.47 -9.84 -14.41
N PHE A 749 18.02 -11.05 -14.45
CA PHE A 749 17.48 -12.20 -13.72
C PHE A 749 18.14 -12.33 -12.33
N PRO A 750 17.47 -13.02 -11.38
CA PRO A 750 18.03 -13.24 -10.05
C PRO A 750 19.42 -13.88 -10.11
N SER A 751 20.34 -13.38 -9.27
CA SER A 751 21.70 -13.91 -9.14
C SER A 751 21.70 -15.41 -8.78
N GLY A 752 20.76 -15.87 -7.95
CA GLY A 752 20.60 -17.30 -7.64
C GLY A 752 20.30 -18.17 -8.87
N LEU A 753 19.54 -17.63 -9.84
CA LEU A 753 19.27 -18.31 -11.12
C LEU A 753 20.53 -18.34 -12.00
N ASN A 754 21.27 -17.23 -12.02
CA ASN A 754 22.53 -17.13 -12.75
C ASN A 754 23.57 -18.11 -12.19
N ILE A 755 23.69 -18.22 -10.86
CA ILE A 755 24.55 -19.20 -10.17
C ILE A 755 24.15 -20.63 -10.55
N TYR A 756 22.86 -20.96 -10.48
CA TYR A 756 22.34 -22.27 -10.87
C TYR A 756 22.74 -22.63 -12.30
N TRP A 757 22.51 -21.72 -13.25
CA TRP A 757 22.77 -21.96 -14.66
C TRP A 757 24.26 -22.01 -14.98
N LEU A 758 25.06 -21.09 -14.43
CA LEU A 758 26.51 -21.07 -14.58
C LEU A 758 27.12 -22.38 -14.08
N SER A 759 26.75 -22.81 -12.87
CA SER A 759 27.18 -24.09 -12.29
C SER A 759 26.77 -25.26 -13.17
N SER A 760 25.55 -25.24 -13.70
CA SER A 760 25.02 -26.28 -14.60
C SER A 760 25.83 -26.37 -15.90
N MET A 761 26.24 -25.23 -16.46
CA MET A 761 27.04 -25.19 -17.68
C MET A 761 28.48 -25.64 -17.44
N VAL A 762 29.13 -25.19 -16.37
CA VAL A 762 30.48 -25.62 -15.99
C VAL A 762 30.52 -27.13 -15.75
N LEU A 763 29.58 -27.68 -14.96
CA LEU A 763 29.47 -29.12 -14.75
C LEU A 763 29.14 -29.87 -16.04
N GLY A 764 28.34 -29.28 -16.94
CA GLY A 764 28.06 -29.83 -18.26
C GLY A 764 29.32 -29.96 -19.12
N ILE A 765 30.21 -28.96 -19.09
CA ILE A 765 31.52 -28.99 -19.77
C ILE A 765 32.39 -30.11 -19.20
N VAL A 766 32.48 -30.22 -17.87
CA VAL A 766 33.23 -31.29 -17.20
C VAL A 766 32.67 -32.67 -17.57
N GLN A 767 31.36 -32.82 -17.55
CA GLN A 767 30.67 -34.05 -17.94
C GLN A 767 30.93 -34.41 -19.41
N GLN A 768 30.84 -33.43 -20.32
CA GLN A 768 31.11 -33.59 -21.74
C GLN A 768 32.55 -34.07 -21.96
N TRP A 769 33.52 -33.44 -21.30
CA TRP A 769 34.93 -33.80 -21.39
C TRP A 769 35.18 -35.23 -20.89
N GLY A 770 34.67 -35.59 -19.71
CA GLY A 770 34.80 -36.94 -19.15
C GLY A 770 34.15 -38.02 -20.02
N THR A 771 32.92 -37.77 -20.50
CA THR A 771 32.19 -38.70 -21.38
C THR A 771 32.90 -38.89 -22.71
N ASN A 772 33.39 -37.80 -23.31
CA ASN A 772 34.15 -37.86 -24.56
C ASN A 772 35.40 -38.72 -24.42
N LYS A 773 36.17 -38.56 -23.33
CA LYS A 773 37.37 -39.38 -23.07
C LYS A 773 37.05 -40.87 -22.97
N ILE A 774 35.93 -41.23 -22.34
CA ILE A 774 35.46 -42.62 -22.25
C ILE A 774 35.04 -43.17 -23.62
N LEU A 775 34.34 -42.37 -24.44
CA LEU A 775 33.88 -42.76 -25.77
C LEU A 775 35.04 -42.92 -26.77
N ASP A 776 36.04 -42.06 -26.69
CA ASP A 776 37.25 -42.12 -27.52
C ASP A 776 38.06 -43.39 -27.21
N GLY A 777 38.14 -43.78 -25.92
CA GLY A 777 38.76 -45.04 -25.49
C GLY A 777 38.01 -46.31 -25.92
N LYS A 778 36.71 -46.23 -26.24
CA LYS A 778 35.89 -47.38 -26.69
C LYS A 778 35.77 -47.51 -28.22
N HIS A 779 36.51 -46.72 -29.00
CA HIS A 779 36.48 -46.71 -30.47
C HIS A 779 35.08 -46.57 -31.10
N LEU A 780 34.39 -45.47 -30.80
CA LEU A 780 33.04 -45.17 -31.32
C LEU A 780 32.90 -45.25 -32.85
N LYS A 781 34.01 -45.05 -33.61
CA LYS A 781 34.04 -45.18 -35.08
C LYS A 781 33.61 -46.57 -35.57
N ASN A 782 33.81 -47.60 -34.77
CA ASN A 782 33.48 -48.99 -35.14
C ASN A 782 31.97 -49.29 -34.99
N GLU A 783 31.20 -48.42 -34.33
CA GLU A 783 29.76 -48.58 -34.14
C GLU A 783 28.92 -48.02 -35.30
N VAL A 784 29.52 -47.26 -36.22
CA VAL A 784 28.83 -46.59 -37.32
C VAL A 784 28.94 -47.44 -38.58
N ILE A 785 27.80 -47.88 -39.13
CA ILE A 785 27.75 -48.69 -40.34
C ILE A 785 27.80 -47.75 -41.55
N LEU A 786 29.02 -47.48 -42.02
CA LEU A 786 29.22 -46.80 -43.29
C LEU A 786 28.88 -47.77 -44.40
N ASN A 787 27.86 -47.44 -45.19
CA ASN A 787 27.40 -48.25 -46.29
C ASN A 787 28.53 -48.35 -47.33
N LYS A 788 29.34 -49.42 -47.27
CA LYS A 788 30.25 -49.80 -48.35
C LYS A 788 29.40 -50.27 -49.52
N LYS A 789 28.78 -49.35 -50.26
CA LYS A 789 28.41 -49.64 -51.64
C LYS A 789 29.72 -49.83 -52.39
N LYS A 790 30.13 -51.10 -52.48
CA LYS A 790 31.04 -51.61 -53.51
C LYS A 790 30.66 -50.93 -54.82
N HIS A 791 31.61 -50.22 -55.42
CA HIS A 791 31.60 -50.02 -56.86
C HIS A 791 31.52 -51.41 -57.50
N ARG A 792 30.38 -51.70 -58.10
CA ARG A 792 30.23 -52.66 -59.20
C ARG A 792 29.37 -51.97 -60.24
#